data_AF-A0A3N5H036-F1
#
_entry.id   AF-A0A3N5H036-F1
#
_cell.length_a   1.000
_cell.length_b   1.000
_cell.length_c   1.000
_cell.angle_alpha   90.00
_cell.angle_beta   90.00
_cell.angle_gamma   90.00
#
_symmetry.space_group_name_H-M   'P 1'
#
loop_
_entity.id
_entity.type
_entity.pdbx_description
1 polymer ?
#
loop_
_entity_poly.entity_id
_entity_poly.type
_entity_poly.pdbx_seq_one_letter_code
_entity_poly.pdbx_strand_id
1 'polypeptide(L)'
;MLSVSGGSGPSGGIRIGDHPKVTFTVKTRDGRTMPPDQLAAASALVSGPTRGYQRVLKLESDVHTKSVQNADGSLTYTFEAAVPAAYEAPYNDTSAFGPDEGERQGEALEAGTYTLGIEAYANYSIRGTTVRDSGNSTFDFLIGDGATLEPHPEVVKEESCNQCHSSLEAHGSIRNELSYCLLCHTAGAEDRNVTTVAGGTPGVTVDFGVMIHRLHNAAHLPSVLGVATDSSGNRVYDATPQPYEMIGFGDRLLDFSELSFPVMPSAYVSYLLDTAGTTYTGAAGNGPMPRNVGFTLLTPAQRLLDDKIRTGTVACEKCHGDPDGSGPLTAPAAGQRHLTELTRKSCGSCHDDIDWTKTYVANGLTMPAQPNDNACTLCHGSDSTPVPIATSHLHPYSDPALNPGVEFAISAVGGGTGPGGKHRKAVPAVPGPETPGDPVVVTFGVKDRAGANVNLQKLTRFQMMVTGPSTNPQVVVNTVIPNDTGFRKASPFTGGGSIGGLSIAAGATAQTIAVVFTGATTFDVRGSVSAPLAGQTLDGTGKATVTYAGVTFTVSKSGADFANEDRFYFEVVPTADSYTMTVPTDVTFERVGTATGGGDVFKVANLPLYWGRQVVFERTATGAAGAAASAVKAGGRFVVGDASSFGLAVNDRAVIESGTGTEEYLTVGRIQTTDDWTGADLGTNDRIWFTTPLRYDHPSGATVQKATLTARREGTQYVVSDSATGEITLTAGQFTSGNPVVVSYRTHGRFGLKPAPGKDPFNKYSPAAADSEDINVTWGDWNALDFVDGTYQVGLWAHREFTVTPAHALTTTEAWNTWNSDNTTYRSISPPANMTFLFGSATTLAPRQIIASGAVCDTCHGDLQAHGNGRRGFETCINCHASPGMEDGPKYTFSSWYVGPTPGASMDFRSLLHKVHMGKELAKAESYVVNGVFLGIPYEVHAEGEFPSMPGAAKNCTKCHGNSSSWKEPATRDHPLASGTPTQVWTEACGSCHDSDEATAHIGSQTSNGVETCQICHGIGREFTVEASHHIP
;
A
#
# COMPACT_ATOMS: atom_id res chain seq x y z
N MET A 1 -30.34 21.64 -23.02
CA MET A 1 -31.23 22.79 -23.31
C MET A 1 -32.47 22.30 -24.08
N LEU A 2 -33.29 23.18 -24.67
CA LEU A 2 -34.44 22.78 -25.53
C LEU A 2 -34.18 23.04 -27.02
N SER A 3 -33.68 24.21 -27.40
CA SER A 3 -33.37 24.55 -28.80
C SER A 3 -32.44 25.75 -28.94
N VAL A 4 -31.81 25.87 -30.12
CA VAL A 4 -31.12 27.08 -30.61
C VAL A 4 -31.81 27.54 -31.89
N SER A 5 -31.93 28.85 -32.06
CA SER A 5 -32.66 29.51 -33.16
C SER A 5 -32.13 30.93 -33.42
N GLY A 6 -32.79 31.70 -34.27
CA GLY A 6 -32.39 33.09 -34.61
C GLY A 6 -31.63 33.24 -35.93
N GLY A 7 -31.43 32.15 -36.68
CA GLY A 7 -30.67 32.13 -37.92
C GLY A 7 -31.43 32.64 -39.14
N SER A 8 -30.68 33.25 -40.07
CA SER A 8 -31.14 33.69 -41.39
C SER A 8 -30.85 32.67 -42.52
N GLY A 9 -30.26 31.53 -42.18
CA GLY A 9 -29.96 30.44 -43.11
C GLY A 9 -31.17 29.56 -43.47
N PRO A 10 -31.02 28.69 -44.49
CA PRO A 10 -31.99 27.64 -44.79
C PRO A 10 -32.34 26.82 -43.54
N SER A 11 -33.61 26.45 -43.40
CA SER A 11 -34.14 25.72 -42.23
C SER A 11 -33.90 26.40 -40.86
N GLY A 12 -33.50 27.67 -40.83
CA GLY A 12 -33.18 28.40 -39.59
C GLY A 12 -31.74 28.26 -39.10
N GLY A 13 -30.82 27.72 -39.93
CA GLY A 13 -29.39 27.62 -39.61
C GLY A 13 -28.76 29.00 -39.34
N ILE A 14 -27.81 29.05 -38.41
CA ILE A 14 -27.14 30.29 -37.98
C ILE A 14 -26.08 30.69 -39.01
N ARG A 15 -25.91 31.98 -39.25
CA ARG A 15 -24.88 32.55 -40.15
C ARG A 15 -24.12 33.68 -39.46
N ILE A 16 -22.98 34.04 -40.06
CA ILE A 16 -22.20 35.23 -39.69
C ILE A 16 -23.12 36.45 -39.74
N GLY A 17 -23.18 37.20 -38.64
CA GLY A 17 -24.08 38.36 -38.47
C GLY A 17 -25.46 38.05 -37.87
N ASP A 18 -25.84 36.78 -37.68
CA ASP A 18 -27.05 36.43 -36.92
C ASP A 18 -26.80 36.51 -35.41
N HIS A 19 -27.87 36.70 -34.63
CA HIS A 19 -27.85 36.69 -33.16
C HIS A 19 -28.50 35.39 -32.63
N PRO A 20 -27.72 34.43 -32.09
CA PRO A 20 -28.26 33.17 -31.60
C PRO A 20 -29.25 33.36 -30.44
N LYS A 21 -30.29 32.53 -30.45
CA LYS A 21 -31.37 32.51 -29.45
C LYS A 21 -31.53 31.12 -28.88
N VAL A 22 -31.18 30.95 -27.62
CA VAL A 22 -31.24 29.67 -26.91
C VAL A 22 -32.49 29.61 -26.05
N THR A 23 -33.24 28.51 -26.17
CA THR A 23 -34.41 28.22 -25.32
C THR A 23 -34.09 27.05 -24.40
N PHE A 24 -34.36 27.20 -23.10
CA PHE A 24 -33.95 26.29 -22.04
C PHE A 24 -34.94 26.29 -20.87
N THR A 25 -34.74 25.40 -19.89
CA THR A 25 -35.46 25.41 -18.61
C THR A 25 -34.46 25.15 -17.50
N VAL A 26 -34.50 25.92 -16.41
CA VAL A 26 -33.84 25.53 -15.16
C VAL A 26 -34.85 24.83 -14.26
N LYS A 27 -34.41 23.77 -13.57
CA LYS A 27 -35.23 22.99 -12.63
C LYS A 27 -34.38 22.59 -11.43
N THR A 28 -35.01 22.55 -10.26
CA THR A 28 -34.46 21.90 -9.07
C THR A 28 -34.44 20.39 -9.23
N ARG A 29 -33.66 19.70 -8.38
CA ARG A 29 -33.46 18.23 -8.39
C ARG A 29 -34.76 17.41 -8.20
N ASP A 30 -35.81 18.01 -7.63
CA ASP A 30 -37.16 17.41 -7.49
C ASP A 30 -38.10 17.75 -8.66
N GLY A 31 -37.59 18.40 -9.70
CA GLY A 31 -38.28 18.66 -10.96
C GLY A 31 -39.05 19.99 -11.05
N ARG A 32 -39.11 20.80 -9.98
CA ARG A 32 -39.78 22.13 -10.03
C ARG A 32 -38.99 23.11 -10.88
N THR A 33 -39.66 23.78 -11.83
CA THR A 33 -39.09 24.86 -12.64
C THR A 33 -38.64 26.03 -11.78
N MET A 34 -37.44 26.54 -12.04
CA MET A 34 -36.90 27.74 -11.40
C MET A 34 -37.04 28.94 -12.35
N PRO A 35 -37.65 30.06 -11.91
CA PRO A 35 -37.66 31.32 -12.66
C PRO A 35 -36.30 32.04 -12.54
N PRO A 36 -35.99 33.00 -13.45
CA PRO A 36 -34.65 33.60 -13.52
C PRO A 36 -34.25 34.44 -12.30
N ASP A 37 -35.23 35.00 -11.57
CA ASP A 37 -35.04 35.79 -10.36
C ASP A 37 -34.64 34.96 -9.13
N GLN A 38 -34.66 33.62 -9.24
CA GLN A 38 -34.13 32.69 -8.23
C GLN A 38 -32.71 32.21 -8.54
N LEU A 39 -32.12 32.63 -9.66
CA LEU A 39 -30.72 32.38 -10.00
C LEU A 39 -29.82 33.46 -9.39
N ALA A 40 -28.67 33.04 -8.86
CA ALA A 40 -27.62 33.95 -8.40
C ALA A 40 -26.72 34.40 -9.56
N ALA A 41 -26.55 33.56 -10.58
CA ALA A 41 -26.17 33.97 -11.93
C ALA A 41 -26.54 32.89 -12.96
N ALA A 42 -26.48 33.26 -14.24
CA ALA A 42 -26.33 32.33 -15.35
C ALA A 42 -25.53 33.00 -16.48
N SER A 43 -24.69 32.21 -17.15
CA SER A 43 -23.82 32.64 -18.23
C SER A 43 -23.96 31.73 -19.45
N ALA A 44 -23.67 32.24 -20.65
CA ALA A 44 -23.68 31.44 -21.88
C ALA A 44 -22.54 31.82 -22.83
N LEU A 45 -22.06 30.85 -23.62
CA LEU A 45 -21.03 31.03 -24.65
C LEU A 45 -21.27 30.11 -25.85
N VAL A 46 -20.55 30.36 -26.96
CA VAL A 46 -20.49 29.45 -28.12
C VAL A 46 -19.04 29.20 -28.50
N SER A 47 -18.70 27.93 -28.70
CA SER A 47 -17.41 27.48 -29.21
C SER A 47 -17.59 26.38 -30.26
N GLY A 48 -16.64 26.25 -31.18
CA GLY A 48 -16.65 25.26 -32.26
C GLY A 48 -15.58 25.52 -33.33
N PRO A 49 -15.55 24.73 -34.41
CA PRO A 49 -16.41 23.57 -34.65
C PRO A 49 -16.18 22.44 -33.64
N THR A 50 -17.08 21.45 -33.57
CA THR A 50 -16.99 20.28 -32.67
C THR A 50 -15.73 19.43 -32.85
N ARG A 51 -14.98 19.62 -33.96
CA ARG A 51 -13.66 19.05 -34.22
C ARG A 51 -12.58 20.11 -33.99
N GLY A 52 -12.02 20.17 -32.78
CA GLY A 52 -10.99 21.15 -32.40
C GLY A 52 -11.59 22.50 -32.02
N TYR A 53 -12.38 22.53 -30.94
CA TYR A 53 -13.08 23.72 -30.44
C TYR A 53 -12.20 24.98 -30.41
N GLN A 54 -12.72 26.05 -30.99
CA GLN A 54 -12.22 27.42 -30.88
C GLN A 54 -13.34 28.30 -30.31
N ARG A 55 -13.03 29.47 -29.75
CA ARG A 55 -14.05 30.39 -29.21
C ARG A 55 -14.75 31.15 -30.34
N VAL A 56 -16.06 31.38 -30.21
CA VAL A 56 -16.87 32.07 -31.23
C VAL A 56 -17.72 33.19 -30.64
N LEU A 57 -18.45 32.92 -29.55
CA LEU A 57 -19.10 33.96 -28.75
C LEU A 57 -18.53 33.91 -27.33
N LYS A 58 -18.25 35.09 -26.78
CA LYS A 58 -17.70 35.28 -25.44
C LYS A 58 -18.73 34.86 -24.37
N LEU A 59 -18.25 34.70 -23.14
CA LEU A 59 -19.09 34.33 -22.00
C LEU A 59 -19.94 35.52 -21.55
N GLU A 60 -21.18 35.59 -22.02
CA GLU A 60 -22.16 36.57 -21.58
C GLU A 60 -22.74 36.15 -20.22
N SER A 61 -22.67 37.01 -19.20
CA SER A 61 -23.07 36.70 -17.81
C SER A 61 -24.44 37.26 -17.40
N ASP A 62 -25.17 37.83 -18.35
CA ASP A 62 -26.48 38.47 -18.16
C ASP A 62 -27.66 37.55 -18.51
N VAL A 63 -27.43 36.26 -18.75
CA VAL A 63 -28.45 35.30 -19.20
C VAL A 63 -29.67 35.29 -18.28
N HIS A 64 -29.46 35.29 -16.96
CA HIS A 64 -30.55 35.31 -15.99
C HIS A 64 -31.33 36.64 -15.94
N THR A 65 -30.75 37.77 -16.36
CA THR A 65 -31.43 39.09 -16.33
C THR A 65 -32.05 39.48 -17.68
N LYS A 66 -31.53 38.96 -18.80
CA LYS A 66 -32.04 39.19 -20.16
C LYS A 66 -32.93 38.06 -20.70
N SER A 67 -33.03 36.91 -20.03
CA SER A 67 -33.93 35.82 -20.45
C SER A 67 -35.41 36.21 -20.34
N VAL A 68 -36.16 36.00 -21.41
CA VAL A 68 -37.62 36.16 -21.43
C VAL A 68 -38.28 34.82 -21.09
N GLN A 69 -39.23 34.83 -20.15
CA GLN A 69 -40.02 33.63 -19.84
C GLN A 69 -41.17 33.44 -20.84
N ASN A 70 -41.25 32.24 -21.39
CA ASN A 70 -42.28 31.81 -22.34
C ASN A 70 -43.53 31.27 -21.62
N ALA A 71 -44.64 31.17 -22.35
CA ALA A 71 -45.93 30.73 -21.81
C ALA A 71 -45.98 29.25 -21.35
N ASP A 72 -44.99 28.44 -21.73
CA ASP A 72 -44.79 27.05 -21.26
C ASP A 72 -43.87 26.95 -20.03
N GLY A 73 -43.35 28.08 -19.54
CA GLY A 73 -42.40 28.15 -18.44
C GLY A 73 -40.93 27.98 -18.83
N SER A 74 -40.62 27.80 -20.12
CA SER A 74 -39.25 27.86 -20.63
C SER A 74 -38.71 29.30 -20.65
N LEU A 75 -37.41 29.44 -20.80
CA LEU A 75 -36.68 30.70 -20.86
C LEU A 75 -36.00 30.81 -22.23
N THR A 76 -36.10 31.97 -22.88
CA THR A 76 -35.35 32.27 -24.11
C THR A 76 -34.38 33.44 -23.87
N TYR A 77 -33.09 33.16 -24.04
CA TYR A 77 -32.03 34.18 -24.10
C TYR A 77 -31.68 34.49 -25.56
N THR A 78 -31.25 35.72 -25.83
CA THR A 78 -30.73 36.17 -27.13
C THR A 78 -29.36 36.80 -26.89
N PHE A 79 -28.33 36.33 -27.60
CA PHE A 79 -27.00 36.94 -27.51
C PHE A 79 -27.02 38.36 -28.09
N GLU A 80 -26.46 39.32 -27.35
CA GLU A 80 -26.31 40.70 -27.83
C GLU A 80 -25.20 40.80 -28.89
N ALA A 81 -24.16 39.97 -28.78
CA ALA A 81 -23.20 39.74 -29.86
C ALA A 81 -23.84 38.95 -31.02
N ALA A 82 -23.54 39.37 -32.25
CA ALA A 82 -23.79 38.57 -33.45
C ALA A 82 -22.63 37.58 -33.67
N VAL A 83 -22.88 36.47 -34.37
CA VAL A 83 -21.82 35.52 -34.76
C VAL A 83 -20.76 36.24 -35.61
N PRO A 84 -19.48 36.25 -35.18
CA PRO A 84 -18.41 36.95 -35.90
C PRO A 84 -18.06 36.27 -37.23
N ALA A 85 -17.26 36.94 -38.05
CA ALA A 85 -16.78 36.37 -39.31
C ALA A 85 -15.58 35.40 -39.14
N ALA A 86 -14.96 35.43 -37.97
CA ALA A 86 -13.72 34.72 -37.63
C ALA A 86 -13.75 34.25 -36.17
N TYR A 87 -12.88 33.30 -35.81
CA TYR A 87 -12.78 32.82 -34.42
C TYR A 87 -12.24 33.89 -33.49
N GLU A 88 -12.74 33.88 -32.25
CA GLU A 88 -12.29 34.74 -31.17
C GLU A 88 -10.98 34.20 -30.54
N ALA A 89 -10.23 35.11 -29.92
CA ALA A 89 -9.08 34.79 -29.08
C ALA A 89 -9.40 33.68 -28.07
N PRO A 90 -8.45 32.76 -27.77
CA PRO A 90 -8.51 31.90 -26.58
C PRO A 90 -8.66 32.67 -25.26
N TYR A 91 -8.73 31.96 -24.13
CA TYR A 91 -8.61 32.61 -22.82
C TYR A 91 -7.14 32.88 -22.50
N ASN A 92 -6.84 34.10 -22.02
CA ASN A 92 -5.52 34.60 -21.64
C ASN A 92 -4.41 34.60 -22.72
N ASP A 93 -4.73 34.19 -23.94
CA ASP A 93 -4.04 34.41 -25.23
C ASP A 93 -2.82 35.35 -25.18
N THR A 94 -1.64 34.75 -25.33
CA THR A 94 -0.37 35.43 -25.57
C THR A 94 0.36 34.82 -26.77
N SER A 95 1.44 35.44 -27.24
CA SER A 95 2.27 34.90 -28.31
C SER A 95 3.15 33.70 -27.91
N ALA A 96 2.74 32.91 -26.91
CA ALA A 96 3.37 31.65 -26.52
C ALA A 96 2.86 30.46 -27.34
N PHE A 97 1.67 30.57 -27.93
CA PHE A 97 1.03 29.56 -28.77
C PHE A 97 0.56 30.16 -30.11
N GLY A 98 0.18 29.32 -31.05
CA GLY A 98 -0.40 29.76 -32.31
C GLY A 98 -0.89 28.61 -33.23
N PRO A 99 -0.87 28.82 -34.56
CA PRO A 99 -1.41 27.85 -35.52
C PRO A 99 -0.73 26.48 -35.54
N ASP A 100 0.58 26.41 -35.25
CA ASP A 100 1.32 25.13 -35.13
C ASP A 100 0.88 24.32 -33.88
N GLU A 101 0.17 24.97 -32.94
CA GLU A 101 -0.48 24.39 -31.77
C GLU A 101 -2.01 24.27 -31.92
N GLY A 102 -2.54 24.52 -33.12
CA GLY A 102 -3.97 24.35 -33.45
C GLY A 102 -4.88 25.48 -32.95
N GLU A 103 -4.31 26.62 -32.56
CA GLU A 103 -5.07 27.85 -32.37
C GLU A 103 -5.48 28.47 -33.71
N ARG A 104 -6.69 29.02 -33.80
CA ARG A 104 -7.25 29.59 -35.04
C ARG A 104 -7.77 31.01 -34.89
N GLN A 105 -7.25 31.79 -33.94
CA GLN A 105 -7.65 33.20 -33.75
C GLN A 105 -7.63 33.95 -35.09
N GLY A 106 -8.74 34.60 -35.45
CA GLY A 106 -8.82 35.39 -36.69
C GLY A 106 -8.94 34.58 -37.99
N GLU A 107 -8.86 33.25 -37.99
CA GLU A 107 -9.29 32.44 -39.14
C GLU A 107 -10.81 32.57 -39.33
N ALA A 108 -11.28 32.48 -40.57
CA ALA A 108 -12.72 32.55 -40.88
C ALA A 108 -13.47 31.34 -40.30
N LEU A 109 -14.70 31.56 -39.80
CA LEU A 109 -15.54 30.46 -39.29
C LEU A 109 -15.85 29.44 -40.41
N GLU A 110 -15.60 28.17 -40.14
CA GLU A 110 -15.95 27.06 -41.04
C GLU A 110 -17.45 26.75 -40.98
N ALA A 111 -18.03 26.24 -42.06
CA ALA A 111 -19.41 25.76 -42.04
C ALA A 111 -19.46 24.38 -41.37
N GLY A 112 -20.19 24.23 -40.27
CA GLY A 112 -20.14 23.01 -39.46
C GLY A 112 -21.01 23.04 -38.21
N THR A 113 -20.71 22.12 -37.29
CA THR A 113 -21.41 22.01 -35.99
C THR A 113 -20.65 22.75 -34.92
N TYR A 114 -21.36 23.57 -34.15
CA TYR A 114 -20.88 24.41 -33.06
C TYR A 114 -21.72 24.15 -31.82
N THR A 115 -21.15 24.38 -30.65
CA THR A 115 -21.78 24.02 -29.37
C THR A 115 -21.99 25.25 -28.52
N LEU A 116 -23.24 25.45 -28.09
CA LEU A 116 -23.63 26.47 -27.14
C LEU A 116 -23.60 25.87 -25.74
N GLY A 117 -22.94 26.53 -24.80
CA GLY A 117 -22.95 26.16 -23.37
C GLY A 117 -23.75 27.14 -22.53
N ILE A 118 -24.45 26.64 -21.51
CA ILE A 118 -25.01 27.46 -20.42
C ILE A 118 -24.51 26.90 -19.08
N GLU A 119 -23.98 27.79 -18.24
CA GLU A 119 -23.80 27.56 -16.79
C GLU A 119 -24.86 28.38 -16.03
N ALA A 120 -25.45 27.81 -14.98
CA ALA A 120 -26.39 28.53 -14.10
C ALA A 120 -26.26 28.03 -12.67
N TYR A 121 -26.44 28.91 -11.69
CA TYR A 121 -26.42 28.51 -10.29
C TYR A 121 -27.36 29.32 -9.39
N ALA A 122 -27.83 28.67 -8.32
CA ALA A 122 -28.49 29.30 -7.19
C ALA A 122 -27.56 29.28 -5.97
N ASN A 123 -27.80 30.20 -5.04
CA ASN A 123 -27.12 30.25 -3.74
C ASN A 123 -28.15 29.98 -2.64
N TYR A 124 -27.87 29.02 -1.77
CA TYR A 124 -28.66 28.74 -0.56
C TYR A 124 -27.83 29.02 0.69
N SER A 125 -28.47 29.30 1.83
CA SER A 125 -27.77 29.40 3.11
C SER A 125 -28.09 28.20 4.00
N ILE A 126 -27.07 27.43 4.36
CA ILE A 126 -27.16 26.27 5.26
C ILE A 126 -26.33 26.57 6.50
N ARG A 127 -26.98 26.65 7.67
CA ARG A 127 -26.35 26.99 8.97
C ARG A 127 -25.53 28.30 8.96
N GLY A 128 -25.84 29.24 8.05
CA GLY A 128 -25.14 30.52 7.87
C GLY A 128 -24.07 30.51 6.78
N THR A 129 -23.63 29.35 6.31
CA THR A 129 -22.72 29.20 5.16
C THR A 129 -23.51 29.31 3.85
N THR A 130 -23.00 30.08 2.89
CA THR A 130 -23.54 30.09 1.52
C THR A 130 -23.04 28.88 0.75
N VAL A 131 -23.96 28.08 0.23
CA VAL A 131 -23.71 26.90 -0.63
C VAL A 131 -24.21 27.23 -2.03
N ARG A 132 -23.47 26.80 -3.05
CA ARG A 132 -23.83 26.92 -4.47
C ARG A 132 -24.41 25.59 -4.97
N ASP A 133 -25.50 25.68 -5.72
CA ASP A 133 -26.13 24.58 -6.46
C ASP A 133 -26.12 24.97 -7.94
N SER A 134 -25.48 24.18 -8.81
CA SER A 134 -25.23 24.55 -10.20
C SER A 134 -25.61 23.46 -11.20
N GLY A 135 -26.10 23.92 -12.35
CA GLY A 135 -26.35 23.10 -13.51
C GLY A 135 -25.57 23.63 -14.71
N ASN A 136 -25.00 22.71 -15.49
CA ASN A 136 -24.52 22.97 -16.83
C ASN A 136 -25.47 22.34 -17.86
N SER A 137 -25.31 22.77 -19.11
CA SER A 137 -25.84 22.06 -20.27
C SER A 137 -25.08 22.54 -21.51
N THR A 138 -24.87 21.64 -22.46
CA THR A 138 -24.51 21.99 -23.84
C THR A 138 -25.66 21.74 -24.83
N PHE A 139 -25.53 22.30 -26.05
CA PHE A 139 -26.43 22.06 -27.17
C PHE A 139 -25.71 22.32 -28.51
N ASP A 140 -25.68 21.31 -29.38
CA ASP A 140 -25.06 21.38 -30.71
C ASP A 140 -26.02 22.00 -31.75
N PHE A 141 -25.52 22.90 -32.58
CA PHE A 141 -26.25 23.57 -33.65
C PHE A 141 -25.35 23.84 -34.86
N LEU A 142 -25.94 24.27 -35.99
CA LEU A 142 -25.22 24.51 -37.24
C LEU A 142 -24.94 25.99 -37.48
N ILE A 143 -23.70 26.31 -37.84
CA ILE A 143 -23.28 27.61 -38.39
C ILE A 143 -22.86 27.44 -39.85
N GLY A 144 -23.23 28.41 -40.70
CA GLY A 144 -22.97 28.40 -42.14
C GLY A 144 -23.99 27.58 -42.91
N ASP A 145 -23.56 26.99 -44.02
CA ASP A 145 -24.41 26.15 -44.90
C ASP A 145 -24.26 24.64 -44.61
N GLY A 146 -23.87 24.29 -43.38
CA GLY A 146 -23.83 22.90 -42.90
C GLY A 146 -25.23 22.28 -42.86
N ALA A 147 -25.33 20.98 -43.17
CA ALA A 147 -26.63 20.28 -43.33
C ALA A 147 -26.91 19.18 -42.29
N THR A 148 -25.90 18.78 -41.51
CA THR A 148 -25.94 17.64 -40.57
C THR A 148 -25.12 17.95 -39.34
N LEU A 149 -25.66 17.67 -38.15
CA LEU A 149 -24.92 17.78 -36.89
C LEU A 149 -23.86 16.67 -36.81
N GLU A 150 -22.62 17.06 -36.53
CA GLU A 150 -21.53 16.16 -36.14
C GLU A 150 -21.21 16.39 -34.66
N PRO A 151 -21.50 15.44 -33.77
CA PRO A 151 -21.20 15.58 -32.35
C PRO A 151 -19.69 15.62 -32.12
N HIS A 152 -19.27 16.22 -31.01
CA HIS A 152 -17.87 16.18 -30.57
C HIS A 152 -17.37 14.72 -30.43
N PRO A 153 -16.17 14.38 -30.93
CA PRO A 153 -15.58 13.06 -30.71
C PRO A 153 -15.35 12.79 -29.22
N GLU A 154 -16.17 11.92 -28.62
CA GLU A 154 -16.08 11.56 -27.20
C GLU A 154 -14.78 10.78 -26.89
N VAL A 155 -13.70 11.48 -26.51
CA VAL A 155 -12.37 10.88 -26.24
C VAL A 155 -12.24 10.32 -24.81
N VAL A 156 -12.99 10.91 -23.87
CA VAL A 156 -13.11 10.51 -22.45
C VAL A 156 -14.55 10.73 -21.99
N LYS A 157 -14.92 10.21 -20.82
CA LYS A 157 -16.28 10.24 -20.27
C LYS A 157 -16.35 10.83 -18.86
N GLU A 158 -17.51 11.39 -18.52
CA GLU A 158 -17.84 11.88 -17.17
C GLU A 158 -17.73 10.74 -16.14
N GLU A 159 -18.20 9.53 -16.50
CA GLU A 159 -18.11 8.35 -15.65
C GLU A 159 -16.66 7.92 -15.39
N SER A 160 -15.76 8.10 -16.37
CA SER A 160 -14.31 7.84 -16.18
C SER A 160 -13.75 8.75 -15.08
N CYS A 161 -14.05 10.04 -15.11
CA CYS A 161 -13.63 11.00 -14.09
C CYS A 161 -14.24 10.68 -12.72
N ASN A 162 -15.54 10.35 -12.69
CA ASN A 162 -16.29 10.15 -11.45
C ASN A 162 -15.94 8.85 -10.68
N GLN A 163 -15.17 7.92 -11.28
CA GLN A 163 -14.49 6.85 -10.53
C GLN A 163 -13.76 7.41 -9.31
N CYS A 164 -12.85 8.37 -9.51
CA CYS A 164 -12.17 9.08 -8.43
C CYS A 164 -13.06 10.23 -7.92
N HIS A 165 -13.51 11.09 -8.82
CA HIS A 165 -14.09 12.38 -8.45
C HIS A 165 -15.50 12.33 -7.89
N SER A 166 -16.29 11.25 -8.00
CA SER A 166 -17.69 11.17 -7.54
C SER A 166 -18.67 12.10 -8.27
N SER A 167 -18.42 13.42 -8.23
CA SER A 167 -18.93 14.43 -9.16
C SER A 167 -17.79 15.40 -9.44
N LEU A 168 -17.27 15.41 -10.67
CA LEU A 168 -16.24 16.35 -11.13
C LEU A 168 -16.77 17.78 -11.00
N GLU A 169 -16.07 18.63 -10.27
CA GLU A 169 -16.48 20.02 -10.02
C GLU A 169 -15.31 20.99 -10.09
N ALA A 170 -15.50 22.11 -10.80
CA ALA A 170 -14.49 23.13 -11.03
C ALA A 170 -15.03 24.56 -10.84
N HIS A 171 -14.09 25.51 -10.74
CA HIS A 171 -14.33 26.96 -10.60
C HIS A 171 -15.26 27.34 -9.42
N GLY A 172 -15.17 26.58 -8.32
CA GLY A 172 -16.03 26.74 -7.14
C GLY A 172 -17.45 26.21 -7.37
N SER A 173 -17.57 24.96 -7.81
CA SER A 173 -18.85 24.24 -7.98
C SER A 173 -19.87 24.99 -8.85
N ILE A 174 -19.39 25.60 -9.95
CA ILE A 174 -20.23 26.17 -11.02
C ILE A 174 -20.13 25.37 -12.33
N ARG A 175 -19.06 24.58 -12.50
CA ARG A 175 -18.84 23.74 -13.68
C ARG A 175 -18.72 22.29 -13.26
N ASN A 176 -19.63 21.46 -13.78
CA ASN A 176 -19.86 20.08 -13.37
C ASN A 176 -20.34 19.18 -14.53
N GLU A 177 -20.07 19.59 -15.77
CA GLU A 177 -20.27 18.77 -16.98
C GLU A 177 -19.03 18.86 -17.87
N LEU A 178 -18.39 17.72 -18.15
CA LEU A 178 -17.21 17.56 -19.01
C LEU A 178 -17.38 18.26 -20.36
N SER A 179 -18.57 18.17 -20.97
CA SER A 179 -18.86 18.76 -22.28
C SER A 179 -18.76 20.30 -22.29
N TYR A 180 -19.02 20.94 -21.14
CA TYR A 180 -18.97 22.39 -20.98
C TYR A 180 -17.52 22.89 -20.80
N CYS A 181 -16.67 22.12 -20.11
CA CYS A 181 -15.24 22.46 -19.92
C CYS A 181 -14.51 22.67 -21.26
N LEU A 182 -14.81 21.85 -22.26
CA LEU A 182 -14.22 21.87 -23.61
C LEU A 182 -14.51 23.17 -24.38
N LEU A 183 -15.52 23.95 -23.98
CA LEU A 183 -15.87 25.23 -24.61
C LEU A 183 -14.95 26.38 -24.17
N CYS A 184 -14.17 26.18 -23.10
CA CYS A 184 -13.22 27.16 -22.55
C CYS A 184 -11.77 26.67 -22.62
N HIS A 185 -11.53 25.38 -22.37
CA HIS A 185 -10.19 24.76 -22.36
C HIS A 185 -9.75 24.34 -23.78
N THR A 186 -9.77 25.29 -24.70
CA THR A 186 -9.48 25.12 -26.13
C THR A 186 -7.97 25.09 -26.43
N ALA A 187 -7.61 24.76 -27.67
CA ALA A 187 -6.26 25.06 -28.17
C ALA A 187 -5.96 26.57 -28.04
N GLY A 188 -4.69 26.91 -27.80
CA GLY A 188 -4.22 28.28 -27.53
C GLY A 188 -4.65 28.88 -26.18
N ALA A 189 -5.49 28.20 -25.38
CA ALA A 189 -5.89 28.73 -24.08
C ALA A 189 -4.74 28.67 -23.07
N GLU A 190 -4.55 29.75 -22.31
CA GLU A 190 -3.51 29.93 -21.29
C GLU A 190 -4.09 30.14 -19.89
N ASP A 191 -3.26 29.89 -18.88
CA ASP A 191 -3.48 30.35 -17.50
C ASP A 191 -3.45 31.88 -17.42
N ARG A 192 -4.00 32.43 -16.33
CA ARG A 192 -4.09 33.88 -16.16
C ARG A 192 -2.74 34.46 -15.74
N ASN A 193 -1.94 34.87 -16.71
CA ASN A 193 -0.66 35.56 -16.52
C ASN A 193 -0.77 36.89 -15.74
N VAL A 194 -0.73 36.83 -14.40
CA VAL A 194 -0.71 37.99 -13.50
C VAL A 194 0.72 38.26 -13.01
N THR A 195 1.40 39.23 -13.61
CA THR A 195 2.83 39.53 -13.34
C THR A 195 3.17 39.91 -11.89
N THR A 196 2.18 40.24 -11.06
CA THR A 196 2.36 40.51 -9.62
C THR A 196 2.28 39.26 -8.73
N VAL A 197 2.01 38.08 -9.29
CA VAL A 197 1.94 36.77 -8.59
C VAL A 197 2.92 35.82 -9.27
N ALA A 198 3.89 35.28 -8.54
CA ALA A 198 5.01 34.46 -9.06
C ALA A 198 5.88 35.09 -10.18
N GLY A 199 5.56 36.30 -10.67
CA GLY A 199 6.11 36.89 -11.89
C GLY A 199 5.22 36.72 -13.12
N GLY A 200 4.10 36.01 -12.99
CA GLY A 200 3.19 35.61 -14.05
C GLY A 200 3.49 34.21 -14.60
N THR A 201 2.49 33.61 -15.24
CA THR A 201 2.49 32.24 -15.81
C THR A 201 2.40 32.22 -17.35
N PRO A 202 3.18 33.03 -18.11
CA PRO A 202 3.12 33.05 -19.58
C PRO A 202 3.49 31.69 -20.18
N GLY A 203 2.71 31.22 -21.15
CA GLY A 203 2.94 29.92 -21.81
C GLY A 203 2.51 28.71 -21.00
N VAL A 204 1.85 28.88 -19.85
CA VAL A 204 1.19 27.76 -19.14
C VAL A 204 -0.16 27.51 -19.82
N THR A 205 -0.24 26.53 -20.72
CA THR A 205 -1.50 26.22 -21.40
C THR A 205 -2.52 25.55 -20.48
N VAL A 206 -3.80 25.89 -20.68
CA VAL A 206 -4.97 25.24 -20.09
C VAL A 206 -5.80 24.49 -21.14
N ASP A 207 -5.22 24.16 -22.30
CA ASP A 207 -5.74 23.17 -23.26
C ASP A 207 -6.14 21.89 -22.52
N PHE A 208 -7.38 21.42 -22.70
CA PHE A 208 -7.94 20.37 -21.85
C PHE A 208 -7.10 19.09 -21.83
N GLY A 209 -6.55 18.67 -22.98
CA GLY A 209 -5.73 17.46 -23.06
C GLY A 209 -4.40 17.62 -22.30
N VAL A 210 -3.72 18.75 -22.52
CA VAL A 210 -2.42 19.03 -21.89
C VAL A 210 -2.57 19.24 -20.39
N MET A 211 -3.56 20.01 -19.97
CA MET A 211 -3.84 20.32 -18.56
C MET A 211 -4.20 19.07 -17.76
N ILE A 212 -5.13 18.24 -18.25
CA ILE A 212 -5.57 17.05 -17.52
C ILE A 212 -4.43 16.03 -17.39
N HIS A 213 -3.63 15.82 -18.44
CA HIS A 213 -2.45 14.96 -18.34
C HIS A 213 -1.41 15.51 -17.35
N ARG A 214 -1.08 16.82 -17.40
CA ARG A 214 -0.11 17.43 -16.48
C ARG A 214 -0.58 17.36 -15.02
N LEU A 215 -1.85 17.62 -14.73
CA LEU A 215 -2.41 17.51 -13.37
C LEU A 215 -2.33 16.09 -12.80
N HIS A 216 -2.46 15.06 -13.64
CA HIS A 216 -2.41 13.66 -13.21
C HIS A 216 -1.02 13.02 -13.32
N ASN A 217 -0.02 13.71 -13.89
CA ASN A 217 1.37 13.24 -13.90
C ASN A 217 2.28 14.04 -12.95
N ALA A 218 2.05 15.36 -12.82
CA ALA A 218 2.49 16.25 -11.74
C ALA A 218 3.84 15.92 -11.08
N ALA A 219 3.87 15.23 -9.93
CA ALA A 219 5.08 14.89 -9.17
C ALA A 219 6.08 13.97 -9.93
N HIS A 220 5.68 13.45 -11.09
CA HIS A 220 6.43 12.60 -12.00
C HIS A 220 6.77 13.29 -13.33
N LEU A 221 6.44 14.58 -13.50
CA LEU A 221 6.87 15.38 -14.65
C LEU A 221 8.39 15.58 -14.62
N PRO A 222 9.10 15.36 -15.74
CA PRO A 222 10.52 15.66 -15.85
C PRO A 222 10.89 17.08 -15.40
N SER A 223 10.14 18.10 -15.85
CA SER A 223 10.41 19.51 -15.52
C SER A 223 10.31 19.82 -14.02
N VAL A 224 9.28 19.31 -13.34
CA VAL A 224 9.09 19.38 -11.88
C VAL A 224 10.24 18.72 -11.12
N LEU A 225 10.86 17.70 -11.72
CA LEU A 225 11.97 16.94 -11.15
C LEU A 225 13.37 17.45 -11.56
N GLY A 226 13.47 18.59 -12.27
CA GLY A 226 14.75 19.16 -12.70
C GLY A 226 15.42 18.40 -13.86
N VAL A 227 14.63 17.69 -14.67
CA VAL A 227 15.07 16.91 -15.83
C VAL A 227 14.58 17.59 -17.12
N ALA A 228 15.48 17.77 -18.09
CA ALA A 228 15.23 18.53 -19.32
C ALA A 228 16.14 18.07 -20.48
N THR A 229 16.06 18.73 -21.64
CA THR A 229 16.97 18.54 -22.79
C THR A 229 17.95 19.71 -22.95
N ASP A 230 19.23 19.42 -23.16
CA ASP A 230 20.29 20.41 -23.37
C ASP A 230 20.28 21.05 -24.78
N SER A 231 21.28 21.89 -25.08
CA SER A 231 21.43 22.54 -26.40
C SER A 231 21.78 21.59 -27.55
N SER A 232 22.27 20.38 -27.24
CA SER A 232 22.70 19.35 -28.20
C SER A 232 21.67 18.23 -28.39
N GLY A 233 20.62 18.17 -27.56
CA GLY A 233 19.58 17.16 -27.58
C GLY A 233 19.69 16.08 -26.50
N ASN A 234 20.68 16.16 -25.59
CA ASN A 234 20.85 15.18 -24.53
C ASN A 234 19.92 15.48 -23.35
N ARG A 235 19.35 14.43 -22.75
CA ARG A 235 18.66 14.51 -21.46
C ARG A 235 19.64 14.84 -20.33
N VAL A 236 19.32 15.87 -19.55
CA VAL A 236 20.07 16.34 -18.38
C VAL A 236 19.22 16.24 -17.12
N TYR A 237 19.87 16.15 -15.95
CA TYR A 237 19.25 15.84 -14.65
C TYR A 237 19.62 16.87 -13.56
N ASP A 238 20.14 18.02 -13.99
CA ASP A 238 20.64 19.14 -13.20
C ASP A 238 20.06 20.48 -13.70
N ALA A 239 18.93 20.42 -14.42
CA ALA A 239 18.15 21.60 -14.76
C ALA A 239 17.43 22.14 -13.52
N THR A 240 17.13 23.44 -13.51
CA THR A 240 16.34 24.06 -12.44
C THR A 240 14.92 23.47 -12.45
N PRO A 241 14.43 22.87 -11.35
CA PRO A 241 13.04 22.39 -11.26
C PRO A 241 12.03 23.49 -11.61
N GLN A 242 11.01 23.15 -12.40
CA GLN A 242 9.91 24.05 -12.76
C GLN A 242 8.62 23.52 -12.11
N PRO A 243 8.09 24.18 -11.06
CA PRO A 243 6.86 23.72 -10.43
C PRO A 243 5.66 23.90 -11.38
N TYR A 244 4.67 23.02 -11.27
CA TYR A 244 3.46 23.09 -12.10
C TYR A 244 2.40 23.97 -11.43
N GLU A 245 2.54 25.28 -11.61
CA GLU A 245 1.71 26.30 -10.98
C GLU A 245 0.66 26.92 -11.92
N MET A 246 -0.46 27.40 -11.37
CA MET A 246 -1.48 28.21 -12.05
C MET A 246 -2.04 29.33 -11.16
N ILE A 247 -2.56 30.41 -11.76
CA ILE A 247 -3.11 31.56 -11.06
C ILE A 247 -4.65 31.51 -11.05
N GLY A 248 -5.17 30.91 -9.97
CA GLY A 248 -6.59 30.68 -9.75
C GLY A 248 -7.41 31.92 -9.36
N PHE A 249 -8.65 31.66 -8.91
CA PHE A 249 -9.58 32.71 -8.49
C PHE A 249 -9.02 33.54 -7.32
N GLY A 250 -9.21 34.87 -7.39
CA GLY A 250 -8.71 35.80 -6.37
C GLY A 250 -7.19 36.00 -6.41
N ASP A 251 -6.56 35.70 -7.55
CA ASP A 251 -5.12 35.88 -7.80
C ASP A 251 -4.25 34.97 -6.89
N ARG A 252 -4.83 33.84 -6.45
CA ARG A 252 -4.16 32.79 -5.68
C ARG A 252 -3.34 31.90 -6.61
N LEU A 253 -2.04 31.78 -6.34
CA LEU A 253 -1.18 30.74 -6.89
C LEU A 253 -1.63 29.36 -6.37
N LEU A 254 -1.75 28.39 -7.28
CA LEU A 254 -2.06 27.00 -7.02
C LEU A 254 -0.88 26.18 -7.54
N ASP A 255 -0.14 25.52 -6.64
CA ASP A 255 0.90 24.57 -7.02
C ASP A 255 0.32 23.14 -7.05
N PHE A 256 0.56 22.45 -8.15
CA PHE A 256 0.15 21.07 -8.38
C PHE A 256 1.33 20.09 -8.39
N SER A 257 2.56 20.54 -8.13
CA SER A 257 3.80 19.75 -8.21
C SER A 257 3.84 18.51 -7.32
N GLU A 258 3.02 18.47 -6.26
CA GLU A 258 2.90 17.34 -5.32
C GLU A 258 1.75 16.37 -5.66
N LEU A 259 0.95 16.63 -6.70
CA LEU A 259 -0.11 15.69 -7.09
C LEU A 259 0.49 14.40 -7.65
N SER A 260 -0.13 13.26 -7.31
CA SER A 260 0.21 11.94 -7.83
C SER A 260 -1.08 11.14 -8.06
N PHE A 261 -1.10 10.32 -9.11
CA PHE A 261 -2.29 9.56 -9.48
C PHE A 261 -2.40 8.31 -8.59
N PRO A 262 -3.53 8.07 -7.90
CA PRO A 262 -3.63 7.03 -6.87
C PRO A 262 -3.70 5.59 -7.40
N VAL A 263 -3.57 5.39 -8.72
CA VAL A 263 -3.73 4.10 -9.40
C VAL A 263 -2.46 3.24 -9.31
N MET A 264 -2.59 2.11 -8.63
CA MET A 264 -1.58 1.06 -8.52
C MET A 264 -1.43 0.32 -9.86
N PRO A 265 -0.24 -0.22 -10.21
CA PRO A 265 0.96 -0.34 -9.36
C PRO A 265 1.84 0.92 -9.29
N SER A 266 1.62 1.90 -10.19
CA SER A 266 2.46 3.11 -10.31
C SER A 266 2.32 4.05 -9.12
N ALA A 267 1.13 4.16 -8.53
CA ALA A 267 0.96 4.89 -7.28
C ALA A 267 1.89 4.40 -6.16
N TYR A 268 2.48 5.36 -5.45
CA TYR A 268 3.14 5.18 -4.16
C TYR A 268 4.35 4.20 -4.14
N VAL A 269 5.51 4.72 -4.56
CA VAL A 269 6.81 4.03 -4.51
C VAL A 269 7.67 4.60 -3.37
N SER A 270 8.17 3.72 -2.50
CA SER A 270 9.14 4.12 -1.47
C SER A 270 10.55 4.05 -2.05
N TYR A 271 11.20 5.21 -2.20
CA TYR A 271 12.55 5.31 -2.77
C TYR A 271 13.60 4.99 -1.69
N LEU A 272 14.24 3.82 -1.77
CA LEU A 272 15.15 3.35 -0.73
C LEU A 272 16.48 4.10 -0.74
N LEU A 273 16.99 4.39 0.44
CA LEU A 273 18.33 4.95 0.65
C LEU A 273 19.27 3.88 1.21
N ASP A 274 20.54 4.24 1.44
CA ASP A 274 21.46 3.46 2.25
C ASP A 274 21.19 3.63 3.76
N THR A 275 21.86 2.81 4.57
CA THR A 275 21.85 2.74 6.08
C THR A 275 22.02 4.20 6.56
N ALA A 276 22.89 4.98 5.93
CA ALA A 276 23.19 6.37 6.29
C ALA A 276 22.10 7.41 5.90
N GLY A 277 21.08 7.04 5.11
CA GLY A 277 20.06 7.97 4.63
C GLY A 277 20.56 8.95 3.58
N THR A 278 21.61 8.61 2.83
CA THR A 278 22.36 9.55 1.97
C THR A 278 22.41 9.17 0.49
N THR A 279 22.40 7.88 0.15
CA THR A 279 22.58 7.39 -1.23
C THR A 279 21.38 6.59 -1.67
N TYR A 280 20.80 6.88 -2.84
CA TYR A 280 19.72 6.07 -3.41
C TYR A 280 20.16 4.63 -3.71
N THR A 281 19.36 3.65 -3.28
CA THR A 281 19.59 2.20 -3.48
C THR A 281 18.44 1.49 -4.21
N GLY A 282 17.55 2.24 -4.87
CA GLY A 282 16.50 1.70 -5.74
C GLY A 282 15.08 1.79 -5.15
N ALA A 283 14.08 1.48 -5.99
CA ALA A 283 12.68 1.55 -5.62
C ALA A 283 12.22 0.34 -4.78
N ALA A 284 11.28 0.59 -3.86
CA ALA A 284 10.45 -0.43 -3.23
C ALA A 284 8.98 -0.22 -3.65
N GLY A 285 8.41 -1.23 -4.30
CA GLY A 285 7.13 -1.16 -4.99
C GLY A 285 7.29 -1.47 -6.48
N ASN A 286 6.22 -1.95 -7.11
CA ASN A 286 6.22 -2.27 -8.54
C ASN A 286 6.02 -1.02 -9.41
N GLY A 287 6.04 0.20 -8.86
CA GLY A 287 5.52 1.38 -9.55
C GLY A 287 6.33 1.97 -10.70
N PRO A 288 7.68 1.91 -10.72
CA PRO A 288 8.42 2.31 -11.90
C PRO A 288 8.26 1.27 -13.01
N MET A 289 8.03 1.75 -14.24
CA MET A 289 8.06 1.00 -15.49
C MET A 289 9.41 0.26 -15.72
N PRO A 290 9.64 -0.48 -16.84
CA PRO A 290 10.96 -1.00 -17.16
C PRO A 290 12.03 0.10 -17.23
N ARG A 291 13.20 -0.18 -16.66
CA ARG A 291 14.41 0.64 -16.83
C ARG A 291 14.87 0.64 -18.29
N ASN A 292 15.45 1.77 -18.69
CA ASN A 292 16.09 1.92 -20.00
C ASN A 292 17.54 1.39 -19.97
N VAL A 293 18.08 1.07 -21.14
CA VAL A 293 19.49 0.70 -21.32
C VAL A 293 20.39 1.82 -20.79
N GLY A 294 21.48 1.49 -20.09
CA GLY A 294 22.39 2.50 -19.54
C GLY A 294 21.88 3.24 -18.30
N PHE A 295 20.75 2.82 -17.69
CA PHE A 295 20.38 3.24 -16.33
C PHE A 295 21.54 3.04 -15.34
N THR A 296 22.31 1.96 -15.52
CA THR A 296 23.53 1.65 -14.78
C THR A 296 24.68 2.64 -14.94
N LEU A 297 24.62 3.56 -15.92
CA LEU A 297 25.60 4.64 -16.12
C LEU A 297 25.28 5.91 -15.34
N LEU A 298 24.02 6.09 -14.90
CA LEU A 298 23.56 7.25 -14.13
C LEU A 298 24.13 7.25 -12.71
N THR A 299 24.33 8.42 -12.11
CA THR A 299 24.66 8.53 -10.66
C THR A 299 23.44 8.14 -9.79
N PRO A 300 23.60 7.83 -8.49
CA PRO A 300 22.48 7.48 -7.62
C PRO A 300 21.36 8.53 -7.57
N ALA A 301 21.71 9.83 -7.55
CA ALA A 301 20.72 10.91 -7.60
C ALA A 301 19.96 10.95 -8.94
N GLN A 302 20.66 10.74 -10.07
CA GLN A 302 20.02 10.67 -11.39
C GLN A 302 19.11 9.44 -11.53
N ARG A 303 19.48 8.29 -10.93
CA ARG A 303 18.63 7.09 -10.87
C ARG A 303 17.36 7.33 -10.04
N LEU A 304 17.42 8.14 -8.98
CA LEU A 304 16.24 8.52 -8.21
C LEU A 304 15.27 9.35 -9.06
N LEU A 305 15.77 10.34 -9.80
CA LEU A 305 14.94 11.16 -10.71
C LEU A 305 14.37 10.33 -11.87
N ASP A 306 15.15 9.43 -12.47
CA ASP A 306 14.67 8.53 -13.52
C ASP A 306 13.62 7.53 -12.99
N ASP A 307 13.83 6.91 -11.83
CA ASP A 307 12.84 6.03 -11.19
C ASP A 307 11.57 6.82 -10.81
N LYS A 308 11.68 8.08 -10.35
CA LYS A 308 10.52 8.96 -10.09
C LYS A 308 9.70 9.27 -11.34
N ILE A 309 10.34 9.66 -12.45
CA ILE A 309 9.65 9.96 -13.73
C ILE A 309 8.98 8.69 -14.28
N ARG A 310 9.67 7.55 -14.22
CA ARG A 310 9.14 6.26 -14.71
C ARG A 310 8.05 5.66 -13.80
N THR A 311 7.74 6.30 -12.68
CA THR A 311 6.60 6.02 -11.79
C THR A 311 5.34 6.83 -12.18
N GLY A 312 5.42 7.67 -13.21
CA GLY A 312 4.30 8.48 -13.71
C GLY A 312 3.11 7.70 -14.27
N THR A 313 2.08 8.44 -14.68
CA THR A 313 0.76 7.89 -15.01
C THR A 313 0.75 7.15 -16.34
N VAL A 314 0.56 5.82 -16.27
CA VAL A 314 0.49 4.92 -17.44
C VAL A 314 -0.85 4.18 -17.60
N ALA A 315 -1.77 4.31 -16.65
CA ALA A 315 -3.08 3.64 -16.66
C ALA A 315 -4.11 4.41 -17.52
N CYS A 316 -3.85 4.48 -18.83
CA CYS A 316 -4.63 5.25 -19.81
C CYS A 316 -6.11 4.84 -19.86
N GLU A 317 -6.44 3.58 -19.57
CA GLU A 317 -7.80 3.04 -19.59
C GLU A 317 -8.71 3.67 -18.54
N LYS A 318 -8.14 4.26 -17.48
CA LYS A 318 -8.90 4.98 -16.43
C LYS A 318 -9.62 6.22 -16.96
N CYS A 319 -9.10 6.84 -18.03
CA CYS A 319 -9.72 8.00 -18.68
C CYS A 319 -10.36 7.60 -20.01
N HIS A 320 -9.61 6.90 -20.87
CA HIS A 320 -10.00 6.54 -22.24
C HIS A 320 -10.84 5.25 -22.34
N GLY A 321 -11.21 4.65 -21.21
CA GLY A 321 -11.99 3.41 -21.15
C GLY A 321 -11.22 2.20 -21.68
N ASP A 322 -11.91 1.05 -21.70
CA ASP A 322 -11.34 -0.20 -22.19
C ASP A 322 -11.54 -0.35 -23.73
N PRO A 323 -10.47 -0.48 -24.54
CA PRO A 323 -10.57 -0.74 -25.97
C PRO A 323 -11.31 -2.01 -26.38
N ASP A 324 -11.25 -3.09 -25.58
CA ASP A 324 -11.86 -4.39 -25.90
C ASP A 324 -13.24 -4.59 -25.23
N GLY A 325 -13.54 -3.76 -24.23
CA GLY A 325 -14.83 -3.74 -23.55
C GLY A 325 -15.02 -4.85 -22.50
N SER A 326 -13.96 -5.51 -22.07
CA SER A 326 -13.99 -6.51 -20.98
C SER A 326 -13.92 -5.89 -19.57
N GLY A 327 -13.33 -4.71 -19.44
CA GLY A 327 -13.25 -3.93 -18.20
C GLY A 327 -14.58 -3.27 -17.78
N PRO A 328 -14.63 -2.69 -16.56
CA PRO A 328 -15.85 -2.11 -15.99
C PRO A 328 -16.27 -0.76 -16.59
N LEU A 329 -15.44 -0.16 -17.46
CA LEU A 329 -15.66 1.15 -18.06
C LEU A 329 -16.09 1.01 -19.52
N THR A 330 -17.25 1.57 -19.87
CA THR A 330 -17.73 1.57 -21.25
C THR A 330 -16.94 2.56 -22.10
N ALA A 331 -16.15 2.04 -23.05
CA ALA A 331 -15.34 2.82 -24.00
C ALA A 331 -16.03 4.13 -24.47
N PRO A 332 -15.33 5.28 -24.43
CA PRO A 332 -15.72 6.48 -25.15
C PRO A 332 -15.78 6.24 -26.67
N ALA A 333 -16.74 6.82 -27.37
CA ALA A 333 -16.99 6.59 -28.79
C ALA A 333 -15.80 6.94 -29.71
N ALA A 334 -14.89 7.79 -29.24
CA ALA A 334 -13.62 8.12 -29.88
C ALA A 334 -12.40 7.86 -28.97
N GLY A 335 -12.53 7.01 -27.93
CA GLY A 335 -11.49 6.76 -26.93
C GLY A 335 -10.15 6.27 -27.50
N GLN A 336 -10.17 5.59 -28.66
CA GLN A 336 -8.96 5.11 -29.35
C GLN A 336 -8.03 6.23 -29.86
N ARG A 337 -8.46 7.50 -29.86
CA ARG A 337 -7.64 8.61 -30.37
C ARG A 337 -6.29 8.76 -29.66
N HIS A 338 -6.19 8.36 -28.39
CA HIS A 338 -4.91 8.35 -27.67
C HIS A 338 -3.85 7.39 -28.25
N LEU A 339 -4.25 6.45 -29.13
CA LEU A 339 -3.36 5.55 -29.86
C LEU A 339 -3.22 5.91 -31.36
N THR A 340 -4.19 6.62 -31.94
CA THR A 340 -4.28 6.85 -33.40
C THR A 340 -4.06 8.30 -33.84
N GLU A 341 -4.24 9.28 -32.96
CA GLU A 341 -4.16 10.71 -33.24
C GLU A 341 -3.09 11.36 -32.33
N LEU A 342 -1.85 10.97 -32.56
CA LEU A 342 -0.71 11.35 -31.73
C LEU A 342 -0.21 12.77 -32.06
N THR A 343 0.02 13.59 -31.04
CA THR A 343 0.50 14.98 -31.19
C THR A 343 1.64 15.29 -30.24
N ARG A 344 2.52 16.24 -30.60
CA ARG A 344 3.60 16.73 -29.71
C ARG A 344 3.03 17.29 -28.40
N LYS A 345 1.84 17.90 -28.43
CA LYS A 345 1.09 18.36 -27.24
C LYS A 345 0.76 17.21 -26.29
N SER A 346 0.07 16.18 -26.79
CA SER A 346 -0.43 15.08 -25.96
C SER A 346 0.69 14.21 -25.38
N CYS A 347 1.84 14.12 -26.07
CA CYS A 347 3.03 13.45 -25.53
C CYS A 347 3.81 14.36 -24.57
N GLY A 348 4.01 15.63 -24.93
CA GLY A 348 4.74 16.64 -24.15
C GLY A 348 3.99 17.20 -22.93
N SER A 349 2.78 16.69 -22.65
CA SER A 349 2.10 16.89 -21.38
C SER A 349 2.62 15.98 -20.26
N CYS A 350 3.30 14.88 -20.60
CA CYS A 350 3.94 13.98 -19.64
C CYS A 350 5.47 13.87 -19.88
N HIS A 351 5.90 13.85 -21.14
CA HIS A 351 7.30 13.84 -21.55
C HIS A 351 7.81 15.25 -21.84
N ASP A 352 7.78 16.11 -20.83
CA ASP A 352 8.12 17.54 -20.98
C ASP A 352 9.62 17.87 -20.85
N ASP A 353 10.47 16.85 -20.77
CA ASP A 353 11.90 16.96 -21.02
C ASP A 353 12.25 17.02 -22.52
N ILE A 354 11.33 16.71 -23.44
CA ILE A 354 11.60 16.62 -24.88
C ILE A 354 11.59 17.99 -25.57
N ASP A 355 12.73 18.38 -26.14
CA ASP A 355 12.80 19.45 -27.16
C ASP A 355 12.56 18.87 -28.56
N TRP A 356 11.35 19.05 -29.08
CA TRP A 356 10.93 18.55 -30.40
C TRP A 356 11.73 19.10 -31.58
N THR A 357 12.48 20.20 -31.42
CA THR A 357 13.33 20.78 -32.47
C THR A 357 14.68 20.07 -32.62
N LYS A 358 15.05 19.22 -31.66
CA LYS A 358 16.33 18.52 -31.58
C LYS A 358 16.17 17.01 -31.74
N THR A 359 17.27 16.32 -32.04
CA THR A 359 17.33 14.87 -31.82
C THR A 359 17.41 14.62 -30.32
N TYR A 360 16.34 14.11 -29.72
CA TYR A 360 16.32 13.75 -28.30
C TYR A 360 17.18 12.50 -28.06
N VAL A 361 18.07 12.56 -27.06
CA VAL A 361 19.00 11.49 -26.68
C VAL A 361 18.87 11.21 -25.20
N ALA A 362 18.35 10.04 -24.85
CA ALA A 362 18.15 9.60 -23.47
C ALA A 362 18.56 8.15 -23.31
N ASN A 363 19.45 7.87 -22.35
CA ASN A 363 19.80 6.52 -21.91
C ASN A 363 20.07 5.55 -23.10
N GLY A 364 20.97 5.96 -24.00
CA GLY A 364 21.37 5.19 -25.20
C GLY A 364 20.35 5.11 -26.35
N LEU A 365 19.11 5.55 -26.15
CA LEU A 365 18.08 5.67 -27.18
C LEU A 365 18.12 7.06 -27.83
N THR A 366 17.67 7.15 -29.08
CA THR A 366 17.55 8.42 -29.81
C THR A 366 16.20 8.52 -30.53
N MET A 367 15.63 9.72 -30.54
CA MET A 367 14.46 10.08 -31.34
C MET A 367 14.83 11.28 -32.22
N PRO A 368 14.62 11.24 -33.55
CA PRO A 368 14.90 12.38 -34.41
C PRO A 368 13.93 13.54 -34.14
N ALA A 369 14.36 14.77 -34.44
CA ALA A 369 13.52 15.97 -34.30
C ALA A 369 12.16 15.83 -35.01
N GLN A 370 11.09 16.28 -34.34
CA GLN A 370 9.71 16.25 -34.82
C GLN A 370 9.20 17.68 -35.02
N PRO A 371 9.36 18.28 -36.21
CA PRO A 371 8.89 19.64 -36.48
C PRO A 371 7.36 19.73 -36.57
N ASN A 372 6.64 18.60 -36.65
CA ASN A 372 5.18 18.50 -36.66
C ASN A 372 4.76 17.04 -36.37
N ASP A 373 3.47 16.84 -36.17
CA ASP A 373 2.90 15.59 -35.64
C ASP A 373 2.76 14.46 -36.69
N ASN A 374 2.95 14.76 -37.99
CA ASN A 374 2.63 13.85 -39.10
C ASN A 374 3.41 12.52 -39.11
N ALA A 375 4.53 12.43 -38.40
CA ALA A 375 5.41 11.27 -38.38
C ALA A 375 5.25 10.38 -37.13
N CYS A 376 4.54 10.82 -36.08
CA CYS A 376 4.52 10.14 -34.78
C CYS A 376 3.99 8.70 -34.88
N THR A 377 2.91 8.47 -35.63
CA THR A 377 2.30 7.14 -35.79
C THR A 377 3.16 6.14 -36.57
N LEU A 378 4.19 6.59 -37.30
CA LEU A 378 5.12 5.72 -38.03
C LEU A 378 6.02 4.91 -37.09
N CYS A 379 6.31 5.44 -35.89
CA CYS A 379 7.21 4.83 -34.89
C CYS A 379 6.50 4.49 -33.56
N HIS A 380 5.28 5.00 -33.35
CA HIS A 380 4.52 4.84 -32.10
C HIS A 380 3.08 4.31 -32.25
N GLY A 381 2.59 4.10 -33.48
CA GLY A 381 1.29 3.48 -33.74
C GLY A 381 1.23 2.01 -33.29
N SER A 382 0.02 1.44 -33.16
CA SER A 382 -0.24 0.16 -32.48
C SER A 382 0.62 -1.04 -32.94
N ASP A 383 0.87 -1.18 -34.24
CA ASP A 383 1.69 -2.26 -34.83
C ASP A 383 3.14 -1.85 -35.17
N SER A 384 3.55 -0.64 -34.75
CA SER A 384 4.85 -0.08 -35.11
C SER A 384 6.02 -0.69 -34.30
N THR A 385 7.24 -0.51 -34.80
CA THR A 385 8.47 -0.80 -34.05
C THR A 385 9.38 0.44 -34.10
N PRO A 386 10.10 0.77 -33.01
CA PRO A 386 10.34 -0.08 -31.83
C PRO A 386 9.42 0.17 -30.62
N VAL A 387 8.59 1.22 -30.59
CA VAL A 387 7.93 1.69 -29.34
C VAL A 387 6.42 1.98 -29.56
N PRO A 388 5.57 0.95 -29.77
CA PRO A 388 4.13 1.14 -29.85
C PRO A 388 3.56 1.62 -28.50
N ILE A 389 2.70 2.64 -28.50
CA ILE A 389 2.23 3.30 -27.27
C ILE A 389 1.51 2.33 -26.31
N ALA A 390 0.64 1.46 -26.84
CA ALA A 390 -0.16 0.56 -26.01
C ALA A 390 0.69 -0.41 -25.18
N THR A 391 1.76 -0.99 -25.74
CA THR A 391 2.68 -1.87 -24.99
C THR A 391 3.69 -1.10 -24.16
N SER A 392 4.06 0.11 -24.59
CA SER A 392 5.05 0.95 -23.90
C SER A 392 4.49 1.61 -22.63
N HIS A 393 3.16 1.73 -22.51
CA HIS A 393 2.46 2.15 -21.30
C HIS A 393 1.81 0.98 -20.55
N LEU A 394 1.77 -0.23 -21.13
CA LEU A 394 1.31 -1.41 -20.40
C LEU A 394 2.32 -1.78 -19.31
N HIS A 395 1.93 -1.55 -18.05
CA HIS A 395 2.80 -1.84 -16.92
C HIS A 395 3.07 -3.36 -16.80
N PRO A 396 4.33 -3.83 -16.65
CA PRO A 396 4.68 -5.26 -16.62
C PRO A 396 4.01 -6.11 -15.53
N TYR A 397 3.56 -5.47 -14.45
CA TYR A 397 2.73 -6.11 -13.42
C TYR A 397 1.31 -6.41 -13.92
N SER A 398 0.74 -5.58 -14.79
CA SER A 398 -0.60 -5.74 -15.33
C SER A 398 -0.62 -6.77 -16.49
N ASP A 399 0.43 -6.73 -17.33
CA ASP A 399 0.61 -7.62 -18.48
C ASP A 399 0.57 -9.12 -18.09
N PRO A 400 -0.38 -9.91 -18.60
CA PRO A 400 -0.42 -11.36 -18.39
C PRO A 400 0.75 -12.13 -19.05
N ALA A 401 1.44 -11.57 -20.04
CA ALA A 401 2.57 -12.23 -20.71
C ALA A 401 3.87 -12.15 -19.89
N LEU A 402 4.11 -11.03 -19.19
CA LEU A 402 5.22 -10.87 -18.25
C LEU A 402 4.90 -11.28 -16.81
N ASN A 403 3.71 -10.96 -16.28
CA ASN A 403 3.29 -11.34 -14.93
C ASN A 403 2.40 -12.61 -14.95
N PRO A 404 2.96 -13.81 -14.69
CA PRO A 404 2.17 -15.04 -14.65
C PRO A 404 1.27 -15.16 -13.40
N GLY A 405 1.19 -14.14 -12.54
CA GLY A 405 0.34 -14.10 -11.34
C GLY A 405 0.71 -15.09 -10.23
N VAL A 406 0.06 -14.97 -9.08
CA VAL A 406 -0.08 -16.05 -8.08
C VAL A 406 -1.48 -15.95 -7.49
N GLU A 407 -2.16 -17.06 -7.29
CA GLU A 407 -3.49 -17.08 -6.70
C GLU A 407 -3.55 -18.10 -5.56
N PHE A 408 -4.19 -17.73 -4.45
CA PHE A 408 -4.48 -18.61 -3.33
C PHE A 408 -5.99 -18.70 -3.13
N ALA A 409 -6.45 -19.89 -2.78
CA ALA A 409 -7.78 -20.09 -2.25
C ALA A 409 -7.68 -21.00 -1.02
N ILE A 410 -8.03 -20.48 0.15
CA ILE A 410 -8.26 -21.33 1.34
C ILE A 410 -9.57 -22.09 1.09
N SER A 411 -9.53 -23.41 1.19
CA SER A 411 -10.70 -24.28 1.03
C SER A 411 -11.23 -24.82 2.36
N ALA A 412 -10.40 -24.87 3.41
CA ALA A 412 -10.83 -25.21 4.76
C ALA A 412 -9.90 -24.65 5.85
N VAL A 413 -10.47 -24.43 7.04
CA VAL A 413 -9.73 -24.29 8.30
C VAL A 413 -10.17 -25.43 9.24
N GLY A 414 -9.20 -26.08 9.86
CA GLY A 414 -9.40 -27.20 10.78
C GLY A 414 -8.41 -27.20 11.94
N GLY A 415 -8.32 -28.34 12.62
CA GLY A 415 -7.53 -28.51 13.84
C GLY A 415 -8.30 -28.24 15.14
N GLY A 416 -9.48 -27.61 15.06
CA GLY A 416 -10.39 -27.44 16.20
C GLY A 416 -10.98 -28.76 16.68
N THR A 417 -10.86 -29.04 17.98
CA THR A 417 -11.30 -30.29 18.62
C THR A 417 -12.59 -30.13 19.44
N GLY A 418 -13.20 -28.94 19.41
CA GLY A 418 -14.48 -28.66 20.05
C GLY A 418 -15.70 -29.18 19.28
N PRO A 419 -16.89 -29.18 19.90
CA PRO A 419 -18.13 -29.64 19.25
C PRO A 419 -18.42 -28.84 17.97
N GLY A 420 -18.52 -29.54 16.83
CA GLY A 420 -18.69 -28.92 15.51
C GLY A 420 -17.39 -28.41 14.87
N GLY A 421 -16.22 -28.86 15.34
CA GLY A 421 -14.91 -28.48 14.77
C GLY A 421 -14.38 -27.11 15.25
N LYS A 422 -14.98 -26.53 16.29
CA LYS A 422 -14.56 -25.25 16.89
C LYS A 422 -13.19 -25.37 17.53
N HIS A 423 -12.38 -24.32 17.44
CA HIS A 423 -11.10 -24.22 18.15
C HIS A 423 -11.31 -23.93 19.63
N ARG A 424 -10.47 -24.52 20.46
CA ARG A 424 -10.46 -24.38 21.93
C ARG A 424 -9.09 -23.91 22.40
N LYS A 425 -9.09 -23.05 23.42
CA LYS A 425 -7.87 -22.74 24.18
C LYS A 425 -7.41 -23.93 25.01
N ALA A 426 -6.12 -23.96 25.31
CA ALA A 426 -5.50 -25.01 26.11
C ALA A 426 -6.12 -25.08 27.52
N VAL A 427 -6.20 -26.28 28.11
CA VAL A 427 -6.77 -26.52 29.45
C VAL A 427 -5.65 -26.94 30.41
N PRO A 428 -5.37 -26.17 31.47
CA PRO A 428 -4.38 -26.48 32.51
C PRO A 428 -4.48 -27.87 33.13
N ALA A 429 -3.39 -28.34 33.74
CA ALA A 429 -3.22 -29.69 34.29
C ALA A 429 -3.96 -29.96 35.63
N VAL A 430 -4.83 -29.03 36.07
CA VAL A 430 -5.56 -29.11 37.34
C VAL A 430 -7.00 -28.62 37.10
N PRO A 431 -8.04 -29.39 37.46
CA PRO A 431 -8.05 -30.67 38.17
C PRO A 431 -7.99 -31.91 37.25
N GLY A 432 -7.73 -31.76 35.95
CA GLY A 432 -7.76 -32.85 34.96
C GLY A 432 -6.50 -32.95 34.10
N PRO A 433 -6.38 -33.99 33.25
CA PRO A 433 -5.25 -34.12 32.34
C PRO A 433 -5.19 -32.92 31.38
N GLU A 434 -4.01 -32.34 31.27
CA GLU A 434 -3.79 -31.14 30.47
C GLU A 434 -4.14 -31.38 28.99
N THR A 435 -4.88 -30.46 28.40
CA THR A 435 -5.25 -30.51 26.98
C THR A 435 -4.56 -29.37 26.23
N PRO A 436 -3.62 -29.63 25.31
CA PRO A 436 -2.98 -28.58 24.51
C PRO A 436 -3.99 -27.77 23.71
N GLY A 437 -3.66 -26.51 23.44
CA GLY A 437 -4.47 -25.63 22.61
C GLY A 437 -4.63 -26.15 21.19
N ASP A 438 -5.81 -25.94 20.61
CA ASP A 438 -6.08 -26.39 19.25
C ASP A 438 -5.17 -25.65 18.25
N PRO A 439 -4.52 -26.37 17.32
CA PRO A 439 -3.73 -25.77 16.27
C PRO A 439 -4.65 -25.21 15.16
N VAL A 440 -4.22 -24.15 14.49
CA VAL A 440 -4.88 -23.69 13.26
C VAL A 440 -4.28 -24.43 12.08
N VAL A 441 -5.06 -25.32 11.46
CA VAL A 441 -4.68 -26.06 10.24
C VAL A 441 -5.42 -25.46 9.05
N VAL A 442 -4.70 -25.14 7.99
CA VAL A 442 -5.24 -24.48 6.78
C VAL A 442 -5.06 -25.40 5.59
N THR A 443 -6.13 -25.65 4.85
CA THR A 443 -6.09 -26.30 3.54
C THR A 443 -6.31 -25.25 2.45
N PHE A 444 -5.43 -25.20 1.45
CA PHE A 444 -5.45 -24.18 0.39
C PHE A 444 -4.86 -24.70 -0.93
N GLY A 445 -5.30 -24.13 -2.06
CA GLY A 445 -4.66 -24.29 -3.36
C GLY A 445 -3.71 -23.12 -3.68
N VAL A 446 -2.71 -23.34 -4.54
CA VAL A 446 -1.87 -22.27 -5.11
C VAL A 446 -1.72 -22.44 -6.61
N LYS A 447 -2.07 -21.40 -7.36
CA LYS A 447 -2.05 -21.40 -8.83
C LYS A 447 -1.35 -20.19 -9.41
N ASP A 448 -1.03 -20.27 -10.69
CA ASP A 448 -0.71 -19.12 -11.52
C ASP A 448 -1.97 -18.63 -12.27
N ARG A 449 -1.86 -17.49 -12.98
CA ARG A 449 -2.96 -16.85 -13.72
C ARG A 449 -3.47 -17.69 -14.90
N ALA A 450 -2.75 -18.75 -15.28
CA ALA A 450 -3.16 -19.76 -16.25
C ALA A 450 -3.83 -20.99 -15.59
N GLY A 451 -3.99 -20.98 -14.26
CA GLY A 451 -4.66 -22.02 -13.48
C GLY A 451 -3.79 -23.25 -13.15
N ALA A 452 -2.49 -23.22 -13.46
CA ALA A 452 -1.56 -24.31 -13.18
C ALA A 452 -0.99 -24.23 -11.75
N ASN A 453 -0.75 -25.38 -11.12
CA ASN A 453 -0.36 -25.43 -9.71
C ASN A 453 1.07 -24.91 -9.48
N VAL A 454 1.23 -23.95 -8.57
CA VAL A 454 2.53 -23.37 -8.21
C VAL A 454 3.15 -24.18 -7.07
N ASN A 455 4.43 -24.54 -7.23
CA ASN A 455 5.21 -25.15 -6.15
C ASN A 455 5.58 -24.09 -5.10
N LEU A 456 5.39 -24.38 -3.81
CA LEU A 456 5.65 -23.40 -2.74
C LEU A 456 7.11 -22.92 -2.68
N GLN A 457 8.08 -23.74 -3.12
CA GLN A 457 9.50 -23.34 -3.17
C GLN A 457 9.82 -22.34 -4.30
N LYS A 458 8.88 -22.08 -5.22
CA LYS A 458 9.00 -21.03 -6.25
C LYS A 458 8.38 -19.69 -5.81
N LEU A 459 7.90 -19.60 -4.56
CA LEU A 459 7.46 -18.36 -3.95
C LEU A 459 8.66 -17.71 -3.24
N THR A 460 8.90 -16.41 -3.45
CA THR A 460 9.93 -15.66 -2.73
C THR A 460 9.56 -15.54 -1.25
N ARG A 461 8.25 -15.40 -0.95
CA ARG A 461 7.75 -15.21 0.41
C ARG A 461 6.31 -15.70 0.53
N PHE A 462 6.02 -16.57 1.50
CA PHE A 462 4.68 -17.08 1.82
C PHE A 462 4.36 -16.76 3.29
N GLN A 463 3.18 -16.24 3.60
CA GLN A 463 2.88 -15.68 4.92
C GLN A 463 1.43 -16.02 5.35
N MET A 464 1.27 -16.35 6.64
CA MET A 464 -0.01 -16.64 7.28
C MET A 464 -0.15 -15.83 8.57
N MET A 465 -1.36 -15.40 8.90
CA MET A 465 -1.69 -14.68 10.13
C MET A 465 -3.03 -15.12 10.69
N VAL A 466 -3.12 -15.29 12.02
CA VAL A 466 -4.37 -15.64 12.72
C VAL A 466 -4.77 -14.48 13.63
N THR A 467 -5.93 -13.89 13.38
CA THR A 467 -6.48 -12.80 14.21
C THR A 467 -7.94 -13.01 14.58
N GLY A 468 -8.34 -12.38 15.68
CA GLY A 468 -9.74 -12.27 16.10
C GLY A 468 -9.88 -11.85 17.57
N PRO A 469 -11.12 -11.67 18.06
CA PRO A 469 -12.38 -11.87 17.36
C PRO A 469 -12.66 -10.82 16.27
N SER A 470 -13.57 -11.08 15.34
CA SER A 470 -13.91 -10.14 14.24
C SER A 470 -14.46 -8.78 14.72
N THR A 471 -14.98 -8.69 15.94
CA THR A 471 -15.40 -7.44 16.60
C THR A 471 -14.22 -6.53 16.90
N ASN A 472 -13.18 -7.06 17.54
CA ASN A 472 -11.90 -6.40 17.75
C ASN A 472 -10.76 -7.39 17.49
N PRO A 473 -10.21 -7.43 16.25
CA PRO A 473 -9.14 -8.34 15.89
C PRO A 473 -7.89 -8.14 16.75
N GLN A 474 -7.27 -9.24 17.15
CA GLN A 474 -6.06 -9.28 17.97
C GLN A 474 -5.15 -10.41 17.48
N VAL A 475 -3.84 -10.29 17.71
CA VAL A 475 -2.87 -11.30 17.29
C VAL A 475 -2.97 -12.54 18.18
N VAL A 476 -3.31 -13.70 17.60
CA VAL A 476 -3.42 -14.97 18.35
C VAL A 476 -2.10 -15.72 18.41
N VAL A 477 -1.34 -15.71 17.30
CA VAL A 477 -0.09 -16.46 17.15
C VAL A 477 1.06 -15.46 16.93
N ASN A 478 1.98 -15.38 17.91
CA ASN A 478 3.05 -14.38 18.05
C ASN A 478 4.14 -14.36 16.95
N THR A 479 3.92 -15.04 15.82
CA THR A 479 4.88 -15.13 14.72
C THR A 479 4.17 -15.21 13.37
N VAL A 480 3.89 -14.05 12.81
CA VAL A 480 3.59 -13.89 11.38
C VAL A 480 4.94 -13.74 10.67
N ILE A 481 5.03 -14.16 9.40
CA ILE A 481 6.23 -14.06 8.53
C ILE A 481 7.37 -15.06 8.87
N PRO A 482 7.75 -15.99 7.96
CA PRO A 482 7.00 -16.59 6.86
C PRO A 482 6.99 -18.14 6.96
N ASN A 483 6.37 -18.84 6.00
CA ASN A 483 6.93 -20.13 5.61
C ASN A 483 8.18 -19.87 4.78
N ASP A 484 9.28 -20.48 5.19
CA ASP A 484 10.59 -20.35 4.60
C ASP A 484 11.10 -21.78 4.38
N THR A 485 10.90 -22.27 3.16
CA THR A 485 11.34 -23.59 2.68
C THR A 485 12.79 -23.59 2.22
N GLY A 486 13.52 -22.48 2.40
CA GLY A 486 14.88 -22.29 1.92
C GLY A 486 15.93 -23.17 2.62
N PHE A 487 17.12 -23.20 2.03
CA PHE A 487 18.26 -23.95 2.55
C PHE A 487 18.83 -23.28 3.82
N ARG A 488 18.88 -24.05 4.91
CA ARG A 488 19.38 -23.64 6.22
C ARG A 488 20.71 -24.31 6.52
N LYS A 489 21.50 -23.69 7.39
CA LYS A 489 22.66 -24.30 8.06
C LYS A 489 22.29 -24.60 9.52
N ALA A 490 22.64 -25.79 10.01
CA ALA A 490 22.56 -26.10 11.43
C ALA A 490 23.53 -25.20 12.21
N SER A 491 23.10 -24.66 13.34
CA SER A 491 23.95 -23.81 14.18
C SER A 491 24.60 -24.62 15.30
N PRO A 492 25.93 -24.51 15.54
CA PRO A 492 26.94 -23.80 14.75
C PRO A 492 27.42 -24.60 13.53
N PHE A 493 27.53 -23.91 12.38
CA PHE A 493 28.10 -24.42 11.13
C PHE A 493 29.55 -23.96 10.99
N THR A 494 30.43 -24.82 10.47
CA THR A 494 31.86 -24.50 10.27
C THR A 494 32.29 -24.40 8.80
N GLY A 495 31.69 -25.18 7.91
CA GLY A 495 32.06 -25.19 6.50
C GLY A 495 31.69 -23.94 5.70
N GLY A 496 32.46 -23.70 4.64
CA GLY A 496 32.15 -22.74 3.59
C GLY A 496 31.40 -23.43 2.45
N GLY A 497 30.19 -22.95 2.12
CA GLY A 497 29.37 -23.54 1.06
C GLY A 497 27.87 -23.26 1.16
N SER A 498 27.13 -23.83 0.21
CA SER A 498 25.69 -23.68 0.02
C SER A 498 25.06 -24.94 -0.60
N ILE A 499 23.72 -24.96 -0.70
CA ILE A 499 22.98 -25.86 -1.59
C ILE A 499 22.13 -24.98 -2.51
N GLY A 500 21.96 -25.41 -3.76
CA GLY A 500 21.12 -24.75 -4.77
C GLY A 500 20.61 -25.74 -5.82
N GLY A 501 20.10 -25.22 -6.95
CA GLY A 501 19.66 -26.06 -8.08
C GLY A 501 18.50 -27.00 -7.75
N LEU A 502 17.60 -26.59 -6.84
CA LEU A 502 16.54 -27.42 -6.31
C LEU A 502 15.47 -27.72 -7.37
N SER A 503 15.22 -29.01 -7.60
CA SER A 503 14.17 -29.51 -8.50
C SER A 503 13.41 -30.64 -7.81
N ILE A 504 12.08 -30.55 -7.83
CA ILE A 504 11.19 -31.59 -7.29
C ILE A 504 10.44 -32.25 -8.44
N ALA A 505 10.59 -33.58 -8.57
CA ALA A 505 9.84 -34.38 -9.52
C ALA A 505 8.40 -34.62 -9.04
N ALA A 506 7.49 -34.86 -9.99
CA ALA A 506 6.14 -35.34 -9.67
C ALA A 506 6.22 -36.67 -8.88
N GLY A 507 5.54 -36.75 -7.74
CA GLY A 507 5.58 -37.92 -6.86
C GLY A 507 6.75 -37.96 -5.86
N ALA A 508 7.55 -36.89 -5.73
CA ALA A 508 8.52 -36.79 -4.64
C ALA A 508 7.85 -36.82 -3.25
N THR A 509 8.57 -37.28 -2.23
CA THR A 509 8.05 -37.38 -0.85
C THR A 509 8.19 -36.06 -0.09
N ALA A 510 7.07 -35.51 0.40
CA ALA A 510 7.05 -34.32 1.24
C ALA A 510 7.71 -34.58 2.61
N GLN A 511 8.80 -33.87 2.92
CA GLN A 511 9.62 -34.10 4.11
C GLN A 511 10.67 -32.99 4.33
N THR A 512 11.18 -32.85 5.55
CA THR A 512 12.49 -32.21 5.76
C THR A 512 13.60 -33.17 5.30
N ILE A 513 14.55 -32.65 4.51
CA ILE A 513 15.81 -33.32 4.16
C ILE A 513 16.96 -32.66 4.93
N ALA A 514 17.88 -33.48 5.43
CA ALA A 514 19.19 -33.09 5.93
C ALA A 514 20.30 -33.57 5.00
N VAL A 515 21.26 -32.70 4.70
CA VAL A 515 22.57 -33.08 4.15
C VAL A 515 23.56 -33.04 5.30
N VAL A 516 24.15 -34.19 5.64
CA VAL A 516 24.97 -34.39 6.84
C VAL A 516 26.39 -34.76 6.43
N PHE A 517 27.36 -33.87 6.67
CA PHE A 517 28.75 -34.12 6.30
C PHE A 517 29.39 -35.18 7.21
N THR A 518 30.02 -36.17 6.59
CA THR A 518 30.83 -37.21 7.24
C THR A 518 32.34 -36.91 7.13
N GLY A 519 32.69 -35.84 6.40
CA GLY A 519 34.05 -35.36 6.21
C GLY A 519 34.09 -34.12 5.31
N ALA A 520 35.30 -33.64 5.02
CA ALA A 520 35.54 -32.40 4.26
C ALA A 520 34.95 -32.35 2.83
N THR A 521 34.70 -33.52 2.25
CA THR A 521 34.10 -33.70 0.92
C THR A 521 33.02 -34.79 0.87
N THR A 522 32.79 -35.54 1.96
CA THR A 522 31.85 -36.67 2.00
C THR A 522 30.64 -36.36 2.86
N PHE A 523 29.46 -36.83 2.46
CA PHE A 523 28.21 -36.57 3.18
C PHE A 523 27.14 -37.66 2.94
N ASP A 524 26.19 -37.74 3.87
CA ASP A 524 24.96 -38.50 3.72
C ASP A 524 23.78 -37.54 3.44
N VAL A 525 22.71 -38.05 2.87
CA VAL A 525 21.41 -37.39 2.78
C VAL A 525 20.40 -38.18 3.61
N ARG A 526 19.74 -37.52 4.56
CA ARG A 526 18.80 -38.14 5.51
C ARG A 526 17.44 -37.45 5.42
N GLY A 527 16.40 -38.18 5.05
CA GLY A 527 15.01 -37.73 5.10
C GLY A 527 14.43 -37.86 6.52
N SER A 528 13.40 -37.08 6.81
CA SER A 528 12.58 -37.25 8.03
C SER A 528 11.57 -38.39 7.92
N VAL A 529 11.31 -38.89 6.71
CA VAL A 529 10.51 -40.11 6.46
C VAL A 529 11.13 -41.06 5.43
N SER A 530 11.96 -40.58 4.50
CA SER A 530 12.69 -41.43 3.55
C SER A 530 13.95 -42.05 4.17
N ALA A 531 14.29 -43.28 3.76
CA ALA A 531 15.50 -43.97 4.21
C ALA A 531 16.79 -43.22 3.80
N PRO A 532 17.86 -43.20 4.61
CA PRO A 532 19.09 -42.48 4.29
C PRO A 532 19.80 -42.94 3.00
N LEU A 533 20.41 -41.99 2.29
CA LEU A 533 21.33 -42.20 1.18
C LEU A 533 22.74 -41.81 1.64
N ALA A 534 23.60 -42.79 1.90
CA ALA A 534 24.93 -42.56 2.46
C ALA A 534 26.00 -42.29 1.39
N GLY A 535 27.17 -41.81 1.83
CA GLY A 535 28.43 -41.90 1.07
C GLY A 535 28.50 -41.06 -0.21
N GLN A 536 27.74 -39.97 -0.29
CA GLN A 536 27.87 -39.00 -1.38
C GLN A 536 29.19 -38.24 -1.23
N THR A 537 29.77 -37.78 -2.33
CA THR A 537 31.10 -37.13 -2.35
C THR A 537 31.12 -35.95 -3.31
N LEU A 538 31.75 -34.84 -2.92
CA LEU A 538 32.01 -33.68 -3.78
C LEU A 538 33.09 -34.01 -4.82
N ASP A 539 32.87 -33.56 -6.05
CA ASP A 539 33.80 -33.68 -7.16
C ASP A 539 35.05 -32.78 -7.03
N GLY A 540 35.95 -32.85 -8.01
CA GLY A 540 37.15 -32.02 -8.08
C GLY A 540 36.91 -30.51 -8.25
N THR A 541 35.66 -30.08 -8.45
CA THR A 541 35.23 -28.66 -8.44
C THR A 541 34.60 -28.24 -7.11
N GLY A 542 34.48 -29.16 -6.15
CA GLY A 542 33.83 -28.95 -4.85
C GLY A 542 32.30 -29.04 -4.90
N LYS A 543 31.73 -29.74 -5.89
CA LYS A 543 30.27 -29.83 -6.10
C LYS A 543 29.77 -31.27 -6.11
N ALA A 544 28.51 -31.47 -5.75
CA ALA A 544 27.80 -32.73 -5.98
C ALA A 544 26.33 -32.46 -6.28
N THR A 545 25.85 -32.89 -7.44
CA THR A 545 24.41 -32.96 -7.73
C THR A 545 23.88 -34.32 -7.30
N VAL A 546 22.97 -34.32 -6.33
CA VAL A 546 22.41 -35.54 -5.73
C VAL A 546 20.92 -35.59 -6.01
N THR A 547 20.40 -36.79 -6.24
CA THR A 547 18.96 -37.06 -6.37
C THR A 547 18.51 -38.01 -5.26
N TYR A 548 17.52 -37.60 -4.48
CA TYR A 548 17.05 -38.27 -3.28
C TYR A 548 15.52 -38.13 -3.14
N ALA A 549 14.81 -39.25 -2.97
CA ALA A 549 13.35 -39.28 -2.74
C ALA A 549 12.49 -38.44 -3.75
N GLY A 550 12.93 -38.37 -5.01
CA GLY A 550 12.29 -37.58 -6.07
C GLY A 550 12.74 -36.11 -6.16
N VAL A 551 13.74 -35.70 -5.39
CA VAL A 551 14.28 -34.33 -5.33
C VAL A 551 15.72 -34.32 -5.79
N THR A 552 16.08 -33.41 -6.70
CA THR A 552 17.46 -33.16 -7.14
C THR A 552 17.94 -31.82 -6.61
N PHE A 553 19.18 -31.76 -6.13
CA PHE A 553 19.82 -30.53 -5.65
C PHE A 553 21.35 -30.60 -5.81
N THR A 554 22.02 -29.46 -5.85
CA THR A 554 23.48 -29.36 -5.93
C THR A 554 24.06 -28.79 -4.65
N VAL A 555 24.86 -29.59 -3.94
CA VAL A 555 25.72 -29.15 -2.84
C VAL A 555 26.98 -28.50 -3.44
N SER A 556 27.40 -27.34 -2.93
CA SER A 556 28.60 -26.63 -3.38
C SER A 556 29.45 -26.15 -2.21
N LYS A 557 30.75 -26.47 -2.22
CA LYS A 557 31.76 -25.93 -1.29
C LYS A 557 32.26 -24.56 -1.78
N SER A 558 32.53 -23.66 -0.85
CA SER A 558 33.12 -22.34 -1.12
C SER A 558 33.89 -21.81 0.09
N GLY A 559 35.22 -21.86 0.05
CA GLY A 559 36.07 -21.50 1.19
C GLY A 559 36.34 -22.69 2.11
N ALA A 560 36.07 -22.52 3.41
CA ALA A 560 36.46 -23.48 4.46
C ALA A 560 35.88 -24.90 4.28
N ASP A 561 36.62 -25.89 4.74
CA ASP A 561 36.24 -27.29 4.73
C ASP A 561 35.02 -27.56 5.64
N PHE A 562 34.08 -28.37 5.16
CA PHE A 562 32.99 -28.87 5.99
C PHE A 562 33.57 -29.79 7.08
N ALA A 563 33.09 -29.63 8.31
CA ALA A 563 33.44 -30.53 9.40
C ALA A 563 32.49 -31.74 9.43
N ASN A 564 32.89 -32.80 10.15
CA ASN A 564 31.99 -33.88 10.48
C ASN A 564 30.76 -33.35 11.27
N GLU A 565 29.58 -33.83 10.91
CA GLU A 565 28.26 -33.38 11.37
C GLU A 565 28.01 -31.86 11.20
N ASP A 566 28.69 -31.17 10.27
CA ASP A 566 28.08 -29.99 9.64
C ASP A 566 26.81 -30.44 8.89
N ARG A 567 25.72 -29.67 8.99
CA ARG A 567 24.43 -30.03 8.38
C ARG A 567 23.74 -28.88 7.67
N PHE A 568 23.20 -29.16 6.49
CA PHE A 568 22.18 -28.31 5.86
C PHE A 568 20.80 -28.94 6.03
N TYR A 569 19.76 -28.11 6.14
CA TYR A 569 18.35 -28.52 6.18
C TYR A 569 17.52 -27.79 5.13
N PHE A 570 16.54 -28.45 4.53
CA PHE A 570 15.52 -27.82 3.70
C PHE A 570 14.22 -28.64 3.69
N GLU A 571 13.12 -27.99 3.34
CA GLU A 571 11.77 -28.56 3.44
C GLU A 571 11.17 -28.81 2.06
N VAL A 572 10.98 -30.08 1.72
CA VAL A 572 10.42 -30.53 0.44
C VAL A 572 8.90 -30.47 0.50
N VAL A 573 8.32 -29.59 -0.31
CA VAL A 573 6.88 -29.55 -0.57
C VAL A 573 6.64 -29.80 -2.06
N PRO A 574 6.22 -31.01 -2.47
CA PRO A 574 5.90 -31.34 -3.86
C PRO A 574 4.70 -30.55 -4.36
N THR A 575 4.66 -30.28 -5.68
CA THR A 575 3.52 -29.57 -6.29
C THR A 575 2.24 -30.39 -6.18
N ALA A 576 1.16 -29.79 -5.70
CA ALA A 576 -0.15 -30.44 -5.51
C ALA A 576 -1.31 -29.48 -5.83
N ASP A 577 -2.50 -30.02 -6.10
CA ASP A 577 -3.73 -29.22 -6.30
C ASP A 577 -4.18 -28.49 -5.02
N SER A 578 -3.86 -29.08 -3.86
CA SER A 578 -4.04 -28.44 -2.55
C SER A 578 -2.98 -28.90 -1.56
N TYR A 579 -2.66 -28.01 -0.64
CA TYR A 579 -1.76 -28.20 0.48
C TYR A 579 -2.57 -28.14 1.77
N THR A 580 -2.19 -28.92 2.78
CA THR A 580 -2.68 -28.78 4.15
C THR A 580 -1.49 -28.60 5.07
N MET A 581 -1.48 -27.52 5.86
CA MET A 581 -0.43 -27.27 6.85
C MET A 581 -1.00 -26.67 8.13
N THR A 582 -0.37 -26.97 9.25
CA THR A 582 -0.55 -26.18 10.47
C THR A 582 0.15 -24.84 10.30
N VAL A 583 -0.47 -23.75 10.76
CA VAL A 583 0.18 -22.45 10.89
C VAL A 583 1.42 -22.62 11.78
N PRO A 584 2.65 -22.35 11.28
CA PRO A 584 3.86 -22.53 12.08
C PRO A 584 4.03 -21.39 13.09
N THR A 585 4.75 -21.64 14.18
CA THR A 585 5.22 -20.59 15.09
C THR A 585 6.63 -20.85 15.58
N ASP A 586 7.42 -19.81 15.79
CA ASP A 586 8.78 -19.90 16.34
C ASP A 586 8.78 -19.53 17.83
N VAL A 587 9.25 -20.46 18.66
CA VAL A 587 9.50 -20.23 20.08
C VAL A 587 10.97 -19.90 20.26
N THR A 588 11.26 -18.75 20.87
CA THR A 588 12.63 -18.28 21.08
C THR A 588 13.08 -18.52 22.51
N PHE A 589 14.28 -19.09 22.67
CA PHE A 589 14.97 -19.28 23.94
C PHE A 589 14.09 -19.91 25.04
N GLU A 590 13.44 -21.03 24.74
CA GLU A 590 12.79 -21.89 25.74
C GLU A 590 13.84 -22.56 26.62
N ARG A 591 13.77 -22.30 27.92
CA ARG A 591 14.52 -23.05 28.93
C ARG A 591 13.91 -24.44 29.09
N VAL A 592 14.55 -25.47 28.56
CA VAL A 592 14.04 -26.86 28.62
C VAL A 592 14.51 -27.64 29.84
N GLY A 593 15.56 -27.17 30.53
CA GLY A 593 16.06 -27.82 31.74
C GLY A 593 17.45 -27.37 32.16
N THR A 594 18.10 -28.20 33.00
CA THR A 594 19.48 -28.03 33.46
C THR A 594 20.22 -29.33 33.23
N ALA A 595 21.36 -29.29 32.54
CA ALA A 595 22.14 -30.47 32.20
C ALA A 595 22.75 -31.12 33.45
N THR A 596 22.75 -32.45 33.52
CA THR A 596 23.49 -33.23 34.51
C THR A 596 24.93 -33.48 34.09
N GLY A 597 25.24 -33.28 32.79
CA GLY A 597 26.49 -33.70 32.14
C GLY A 597 26.43 -35.13 31.58
N GLY A 598 25.35 -35.87 31.85
CA GLY A 598 25.05 -37.16 31.25
C GLY A 598 24.40 -37.05 29.87
N GLY A 599 23.85 -38.15 29.38
CA GLY A 599 23.03 -38.19 28.16
C GLY A 599 21.59 -37.78 28.44
N ASP A 600 21.40 -36.54 28.91
CA ASP A 600 20.08 -36.03 29.33
C ASP A 600 19.07 -36.02 28.18
N VAL A 601 17.79 -36.26 28.47
CA VAL A 601 16.70 -36.10 27.51
C VAL A 601 15.79 -34.98 27.97
N PHE A 602 15.74 -33.90 27.20
CA PHE A 602 14.86 -32.76 27.42
C PHE A 602 13.71 -32.76 26.42
N LYS A 603 12.61 -32.10 26.76
CA LYS A 603 11.46 -31.87 25.88
C LYS A 603 11.20 -30.38 25.76
N VAL A 604 10.92 -29.91 24.55
CA VAL A 604 10.28 -28.60 24.34
C VAL A 604 8.80 -28.66 24.71
N ALA A 605 8.19 -27.56 25.17
CA ALA A 605 6.81 -27.61 25.66
C ALA A 605 5.75 -27.57 24.55
N ASN A 606 6.07 -27.01 23.39
CA ASN A 606 5.16 -26.86 22.26
C ASN A 606 5.51 -27.88 21.16
N LEU A 607 4.50 -28.62 20.68
CA LEU A 607 4.70 -29.81 19.85
C LEU A 607 3.99 -29.73 18.49
N PRO A 608 4.59 -30.31 17.42
CA PRO A 608 5.90 -30.99 17.39
C PRO A 608 7.07 -29.99 17.34
N LEU A 609 8.30 -30.46 17.51
CA LEU A 609 9.50 -29.72 17.13
C LEU A 609 9.76 -29.95 15.64
N TYR A 610 9.79 -28.89 14.84
CA TYR A 610 10.10 -29.02 13.41
C TYR A 610 11.61 -29.28 13.26
N TRP A 611 11.98 -30.49 12.84
CA TRP A 611 13.38 -30.88 12.68
C TRP A 611 14.10 -29.99 11.66
N GLY A 612 15.34 -29.60 11.97
CA GLY A 612 16.12 -28.66 11.17
C GLY A 612 15.71 -27.19 11.32
N ARG A 613 14.73 -26.89 12.20
CA ARG A 613 14.34 -25.53 12.60
C ARG A 613 14.81 -25.15 14.01
N GLN A 614 15.51 -26.04 14.72
CA GLN A 614 15.93 -25.82 16.10
C GLN A 614 17.41 -25.39 16.24
N VAL A 615 17.69 -24.60 17.28
CA VAL A 615 19.05 -24.31 17.77
C VAL A 615 19.05 -24.53 19.29
N VAL A 616 19.94 -25.41 19.75
CA VAL A 616 20.16 -25.69 21.17
C VAL A 616 21.37 -24.90 21.67
N PHE A 617 21.21 -24.26 22.82
CA PHE A 617 22.21 -23.47 23.51
C PHE A 617 22.45 -24.01 24.92
N GLU A 618 23.67 -23.87 25.40
CA GLU A 618 24.01 -23.97 26.82
C GLU A 618 24.26 -22.56 27.37
N ARG A 619 23.68 -22.21 28.53
CA ARG A 619 24.12 -21.01 29.26
C ARG A 619 25.46 -21.32 29.93
N THR A 620 26.55 -20.87 29.33
CA THR A 620 27.91 -21.11 29.82
C THR A 620 28.41 -20.05 30.81
N ALA A 621 27.78 -18.88 30.87
CA ALA A 621 28.04 -17.86 31.89
C ALA A 621 26.86 -16.88 32.08
N THR A 622 26.89 -16.15 33.20
CA THR A 622 26.11 -14.93 33.46
C THR A 622 27.04 -13.79 33.85
N GLY A 623 26.72 -12.56 33.42
CA GLY A 623 27.46 -11.34 33.75
C GLY A 623 26.98 -10.66 35.03
N ALA A 624 27.19 -9.35 35.09
CA ALA A 624 26.64 -8.47 36.12
C ALA A 624 25.11 -8.56 36.19
N ALA A 625 24.54 -8.11 37.31
CA ALA A 625 23.12 -8.10 37.58
C ALA A 625 22.68 -6.70 38.02
N GLY A 626 21.71 -6.13 37.29
CA GLY A 626 20.86 -5.07 37.83
C GLY A 626 19.53 -5.66 38.32
N ALA A 627 18.63 -4.80 38.80
CA ALA A 627 17.30 -5.18 39.24
C ALA A 627 16.25 -4.28 38.59
N ALA A 628 15.14 -4.87 38.11
CA ALA A 628 14.04 -4.13 37.51
C ALA A 628 13.38 -3.20 38.54
N ALA A 629 13.26 -1.91 38.22
CA ALA A 629 12.63 -0.91 39.09
C ALA A 629 11.11 -1.15 39.23
N SER A 630 10.44 -1.49 38.13
CA SER A 630 9.02 -1.82 38.08
C SER A 630 8.77 -3.32 37.92
N ALA A 631 7.55 -3.75 38.22
CA ALA A 631 7.06 -5.07 37.81
C ALA A 631 6.62 -5.03 36.35
N VAL A 632 6.82 -6.12 35.60
CA VAL A 632 6.45 -6.24 34.19
C VAL A 632 5.53 -7.45 34.01
N LYS A 633 4.60 -7.37 33.07
CA LYS A 633 3.65 -8.44 32.74
C LYS A 633 4.13 -9.29 31.57
N ALA A 634 3.73 -10.57 31.56
CA ALA A 634 3.80 -11.39 30.37
C ALA A 634 3.06 -10.69 29.20
N GLY A 635 3.62 -10.73 28.00
CA GLY A 635 3.20 -9.91 26.85
C GLY A 635 3.92 -8.55 26.74
N GLY A 636 4.49 -8.04 27.83
CA GLY A 636 5.34 -6.84 27.82
C GLY A 636 6.66 -7.04 27.08
N ARG A 637 7.30 -5.95 26.63
CA ARG A 637 8.50 -5.98 25.76
C ARG A 637 9.76 -5.37 26.37
N PHE A 638 9.73 -4.79 27.57
CA PHE A 638 10.90 -4.15 28.18
C PHE A 638 10.92 -4.29 29.70
N VAL A 639 12.07 -4.02 30.32
CA VAL A 639 12.22 -3.80 31.77
C VAL A 639 12.71 -2.38 32.03
N VAL A 640 12.29 -1.79 33.14
CA VAL A 640 12.72 -0.46 33.62
C VAL A 640 13.84 -0.60 34.64
N GLY A 641 14.87 0.26 34.56
CA GLY A 641 15.94 0.39 35.56
C GLY A 641 17.21 0.95 34.93
N ASP A 642 18.10 1.52 35.74
CA ASP A 642 19.43 2.04 35.35
C ASP A 642 20.17 1.07 34.39
N ALA A 643 20.32 1.47 33.13
CA ALA A 643 20.94 0.64 32.07
C ALA A 643 22.42 0.36 32.35
N SER A 644 23.12 1.30 33.01
CA SER A 644 24.52 1.13 33.40
C SER A 644 24.69 0.05 34.47
N SER A 645 23.70 -0.13 35.34
CA SER A 645 23.69 -1.17 36.38
C SER A 645 23.57 -2.60 35.81
N PHE A 646 22.86 -2.77 34.69
CA PHE A 646 22.61 -4.08 34.09
C PHE A 646 23.80 -4.63 33.27
N GLY A 647 24.70 -3.77 32.78
CA GLY A 647 25.88 -4.19 32.00
C GLY A 647 25.54 -4.87 30.67
N LEU A 648 24.40 -4.52 30.07
CA LEU A 648 23.89 -5.05 28.80
C LEU A 648 24.18 -4.08 27.64
N ALA A 649 24.32 -4.62 26.44
CA ALA A 649 24.37 -3.90 25.17
C ALA A 649 23.34 -4.47 24.18
N VAL A 650 23.03 -3.73 23.11
CA VAL A 650 22.15 -4.22 22.04
C VAL A 650 22.78 -5.46 21.37
N ASN A 651 21.93 -6.43 20.99
CA ASN A 651 22.24 -7.81 20.57
C ASN A 651 22.75 -8.76 21.67
N ASP A 652 22.97 -8.32 22.91
CA ASP A 652 23.24 -9.27 24.00
C ASP A 652 22.03 -10.15 24.27
N ARG A 653 22.28 -11.37 24.76
CA ARG A 653 21.24 -12.18 25.40
C ARG A 653 21.12 -11.75 26.86
N ALA A 654 19.91 -11.49 27.30
CA ALA A 654 19.59 -11.29 28.70
C ALA A 654 19.04 -12.59 29.31
N VAL A 655 19.21 -12.75 30.62
CA VAL A 655 18.41 -13.66 31.45
C VAL A 655 17.75 -12.86 32.57
N ILE A 656 16.45 -13.07 32.77
CA ILE A 656 15.63 -12.48 33.82
C ILE A 656 15.34 -13.55 34.88
N GLU A 657 15.42 -13.18 36.16
CA GLU A 657 15.21 -14.04 37.33
C GLU A 657 15.97 -15.38 37.25
N SER A 658 17.27 -15.28 37.00
CA SER A 658 18.21 -16.40 36.93
C SER A 658 18.12 -17.33 38.16
N GLY A 659 17.94 -18.63 37.92
CA GLY A 659 17.79 -19.68 38.92
C GLY A 659 16.38 -19.86 39.51
N THR A 660 15.39 -19.06 39.10
CA THR A 660 14.02 -19.12 39.64
C THR A 660 13.07 -20.00 38.83
N GLY A 661 11.82 -20.09 39.28
CA GLY A 661 10.72 -20.69 38.51
C GLY A 661 10.26 -19.86 37.31
N THR A 662 10.72 -18.62 37.15
CA THR A 662 10.39 -17.69 36.06
C THR A 662 11.61 -17.38 35.17
N GLU A 663 12.73 -18.11 35.30
CA GLU A 663 13.96 -17.88 34.52
C GLU A 663 13.68 -17.80 33.00
N GLU A 664 13.81 -16.60 32.44
CA GLU A 664 13.51 -16.29 31.03
C GLU A 664 14.72 -15.72 30.30
N TYR A 665 14.85 -16.02 29.01
CA TYR A 665 15.93 -15.59 28.13
C TYR A 665 15.40 -14.79 26.94
N LEU A 666 15.99 -13.63 26.67
CA LEU A 666 15.60 -12.74 25.57
C LEU A 666 16.84 -12.14 24.87
N THR A 667 16.63 -11.39 23.80
CA THR A 667 17.68 -10.56 23.16
C THR A 667 17.39 -9.09 23.42
N VAL A 668 18.39 -8.33 23.86
CA VAL A 668 18.30 -6.87 23.96
C VAL A 668 18.27 -6.28 22.56
N GLY A 669 17.18 -5.59 22.24
CA GLY A 669 16.94 -4.99 20.92
C GLY A 669 17.12 -3.47 20.88
N ARG A 670 16.81 -2.77 21.97
CA ARG A 670 17.14 -1.35 22.20
C ARG A 670 17.44 -1.13 23.68
N ILE A 671 18.33 -0.19 23.97
CA ILE A 671 18.47 0.41 25.31
C ILE A 671 18.09 1.88 25.15
N GLN A 672 17.16 2.35 25.96
CA GLN A 672 16.64 3.71 25.93
C GLN A 672 16.99 4.41 27.24
N THR A 673 17.94 5.36 27.18
CA THR A 673 18.38 6.16 28.33
C THR A 673 17.82 7.58 28.32
N THR A 674 17.11 7.97 27.26
CA THR A 674 16.42 9.24 27.14
C THR A 674 14.97 9.01 26.78
N ASP A 675 14.09 9.86 27.30
CA ASP A 675 12.69 9.93 26.94
C ASP A 675 12.55 10.37 25.46
N ASP A 676 11.74 9.64 24.68
CA ASP A 676 11.64 9.83 23.23
C ASP A 676 10.86 11.11 22.84
N TRP A 677 10.17 11.75 23.79
CA TRP A 677 9.39 12.97 23.57
C TRP A 677 10.12 14.24 24.03
N THR A 678 10.68 14.21 25.25
CA THR A 678 11.34 15.37 25.88
C THR A 678 12.85 15.42 25.67
N GLY A 679 13.47 14.30 25.26
CA GLY A 679 14.93 14.15 25.25
C GLY A 679 15.55 14.14 26.66
N ALA A 680 14.75 14.09 27.72
CA ALA A 680 15.24 14.08 29.09
C ALA A 680 15.91 12.74 29.44
N ASP A 681 16.98 12.81 30.24
CA ASP A 681 17.65 11.65 30.83
C ASP A 681 16.68 10.87 31.74
N LEU A 682 16.52 9.57 31.49
CA LEU A 682 15.67 8.68 32.28
C LEU A 682 16.35 8.21 33.57
N GLY A 683 17.69 8.21 33.61
CA GLY A 683 18.53 7.83 34.73
C GLY A 683 18.18 6.45 35.30
N THR A 684 17.58 6.42 36.50
CA THR A 684 17.18 5.14 37.12
C THR A 684 15.96 4.48 36.45
N ASN A 685 15.39 5.09 35.40
CA ASN A 685 14.20 4.63 34.70
C ASN A 685 14.46 4.29 33.22
N ASP A 686 15.73 4.06 32.83
CA ASP A 686 16.07 3.58 31.49
C ASP A 686 15.26 2.33 31.13
N ARG A 687 14.99 2.12 29.84
CA ARG A 687 14.18 0.98 29.34
C ARG A 687 15.05 0.06 28.50
N ILE A 688 15.17 -1.19 28.93
CA ILE A 688 15.83 -2.25 28.15
C ILE A 688 14.74 -3.02 27.40
N TRP A 689 14.64 -2.75 26.10
CA TRP A 689 13.66 -3.36 25.20
C TRP A 689 14.20 -4.66 24.61
N PHE A 690 13.32 -5.65 24.48
CA PHE A 690 13.63 -6.98 23.97
C PHE A 690 13.01 -7.23 22.58
N THR A 691 13.71 -8.02 21.77
CA THR A 691 13.26 -8.37 20.41
C THR A 691 11.98 -9.21 20.36
N THR A 692 11.58 -9.78 21.50
CA THR A 692 10.45 -10.70 21.66
C THR A 692 9.72 -10.40 22.97
N PRO A 693 8.40 -10.64 23.06
CA PRO A 693 7.64 -10.43 24.30
C PRO A 693 8.09 -11.36 25.43
N LEU A 694 7.91 -10.90 26.67
CA LEU A 694 8.08 -11.68 27.89
C LEU A 694 6.99 -12.75 28.01
N ARG A 695 7.36 -13.94 28.48
CA ARG A 695 6.45 -15.07 28.74
C ARG A 695 5.93 -15.11 30.16
N TYR A 696 6.57 -14.42 31.11
CA TYR A 696 6.19 -14.40 32.52
C TYR A 696 5.92 -13.00 33.04
N ASP A 697 5.11 -12.95 34.10
CA ASP A 697 5.08 -11.81 35.01
C ASP A 697 6.38 -11.82 35.84
N HIS A 698 7.06 -10.67 35.88
CA HIS A 698 8.26 -10.46 36.69
C HIS A 698 8.03 -9.35 37.73
N PRO A 699 8.42 -9.53 39.00
CA PRO A 699 8.23 -8.53 40.05
C PRO A 699 9.19 -7.34 39.92
N SER A 700 8.84 -6.22 40.57
CA SER A 700 9.84 -5.20 40.91
C SER A 700 10.92 -5.84 41.79
N GLY A 701 12.18 -5.55 41.50
CA GLY A 701 13.35 -6.24 42.07
C GLY A 701 13.80 -7.48 41.29
N ALA A 702 13.11 -7.89 40.21
CA ALA A 702 13.54 -9.00 39.36
C ALA A 702 14.97 -8.79 38.85
N THR A 703 15.84 -9.78 39.02
CA THR A 703 17.23 -9.70 38.56
C THR A 703 17.31 -9.81 37.05
N VAL A 704 18.11 -8.96 36.40
CA VAL A 704 18.36 -9.04 34.96
C VAL A 704 19.86 -9.04 34.73
N GLN A 705 20.34 -10.02 33.96
CA GLN A 705 21.76 -10.27 33.75
C GLN A 705 22.07 -10.49 32.27
N LYS A 706 23.29 -10.14 31.85
CA LYS A 706 23.86 -10.65 30.60
C LYS A 706 24.05 -12.17 30.66
N ALA A 707 23.67 -12.89 29.61
CA ALA A 707 23.78 -14.35 29.50
C ALA A 707 24.64 -14.77 28.31
N THR A 708 25.62 -15.64 28.54
CA THR A 708 26.40 -16.24 27.45
C THR A 708 25.72 -17.53 27.01
N LEU A 709 24.96 -17.46 25.90
CA LEU A 709 24.34 -18.62 25.27
C LEU A 709 25.25 -19.19 24.17
N THR A 710 25.91 -20.31 24.45
CA THR A 710 26.78 -21.00 23.49
C THR A 710 25.96 -22.01 22.69
N ALA A 711 25.83 -21.79 21.37
CA ALA A 711 25.16 -22.75 20.48
C ALA A 711 25.94 -24.07 20.42
N ARG A 712 25.22 -25.20 20.47
CA ARG A 712 25.75 -26.57 20.49
C ARG A 712 25.42 -27.25 19.16
N ARG A 713 26.27 -28.17 18.68
CA ARG A 713 26.09 -28.82 17.36
C ARG A 713 25.23 -30.08 17.42
N GLU A 714 24.23 -30.17 16.53
CA GLU A 714 23.45 -31.40 16.33
C GLU A 714 24.32 -32.53 15.73
N GLY A 715 24.05 -33.78 16.07
CA GLY A 715 24.82 -34.95 15.63
C GLY A 715 26.14 -35.16 16.39
N THR A 716 26.73 -34.10 16.93
CA THR A 716 27.94 -34.17 17.77
C THR A 716 27.62 -34.02 19.26
N GLN A 717 26.89 -32.97 19.64
CA GLN A 717 26.71 -32.55 21.03
C GLN A 717 25.29 -32.79 21.55
N TYR A 718 24.31 -32.85 20.65
CA TYR A 718 22.95 -33.30 20.92
C TYR A 718 22.37 -33.94 19.66
N VAL A 719 21.24 -34.62 19.77
CA VAL A 719 20.37 -35.00 18.65
C VAL A 719 18.93 -34.62 18.96
N VAL A 720 18.15 -34.28 17.93
CA VAL A 720 16.69 -34.40 18.02
C VAL A 720 16.38 -35.88 17.94
N SER A 721 15.97 -36.47 19.06
CA SER A 721 15.74 -37.92 19.20
C SER A 721 14.33 -38.32 18.80
N ASP A 722 13.34 -37.46 19.05
CA ASP A 722 12.01 -37.53 18.45
C ASP A 722 11.44 -36.13 18.23
N SER A 723 11.28 -35.74 16.97
CA SER A 723 10.69 -34.45 16.58
C SER A 723 9.19 -34.36 16.90
N ALA A 724 8.46 -35.48 16.91
CA ALA A 724 7.02 -35.50 17.15
C ALA A 724 6.69 -35.22 18.62
N THR A 725 7.41 -35.82 19.57
CA THR A 725 7.28 -35.55 21.01
C THR A 725 8.25 -34.49 21.55
N GLY A 726 9.03 -33.86 20.66
CA GLY A 726 9.92 -32.73 20.98
C GLY A 726 11.15 -33.12 21.81
N GLU A 727 11.58 -34.38 21.78
CA GLU A 727 12.72 -34.89 22.53
C GLU A 727 14.06 -34.47 21.90
N ILE A 728 14.92 -33.96 22.77
CA ILE A 728 16.30 -33.57 22.49
C ILE A 728 17.19 -34.33 23.46
N THR A 729 17.99 -35.25 22.94
CA THR A 729 18.95 -36.03 23.74
C THR A 729 20.34 -35.40 23.63
N LEU A 730 20.96 -35.10 24.76
CA LEU A 730 22.32 -34.59 24.82
C LEU A 730 23.35 -35.72 24.65
N THR A 731 24.49 -35.41 24.04
CA THR A 731 25.66 -36.29 24.07
C THR A 731 26.34 -36.14 25.44
N ALA A 732 26.54 -37.25 26.15
CA ALA A 732 27.19 -37.23 27.46
C ALA A 732 28.58 -36.53 27.42
N GLY A 733 28.84 -35.68 28.42
CA GLY A 733 30.07 -34.89 28.52
C GLY A 733 30.19 -33.71 27.54
N GLN A 734 29.20 -33.44 26.68
CA GLN A 734 29.22 -32.28 25.76
C GLN A 734 28.55 -31.02 26.33
N PHE A 735 27.91 -31.14 27.50
CA PHE A 735 27.30 -30.05 28.27
C PHE A 735 27.82 -30.07 29.71
N THR A 736 27.96 -28.90 30.34
CA THR A 736 28.46 -28.79 31.71
C THR A 736 27.34 -29.12 32.72
N SER A 737 27.65 -29.95 33.71
CA SER A 737 26.73 -30.23 34.81
C SER A 737 26.35 -28.95 35.56
N GLY A 738 25.04 -28.71 35.73
CA GLY A 738 24.50 -27.51 36.37
C GLY A 738 24.16 -26.35 35.42
N ASN A 739 24.60 -26.37 34.16
CA ASN A 739 24.26 -25.31 33.20
C ASN A 739 22.84 -25.50 32.61
N PRO A 740 22.01 -24.44 32.53
CA PRO A 740 20.75 -24.49 31.80
C PRO A 740 20.89 -24.77 30.31
N VAL A 741 19.93 -25.53 29.79
CA VAL A 741 19.75 -25.83 28.37
C VAL A 741 18.60 -24.99 27.84
N VAL A 742 18.85 -24.26 26.75
CA VAL A 742 17.95 -23.28 26.17
C VAL A 742 17.78 -23.58 24.68
N VAL A 743 16.56 -23.53 24.14
CA VAL A 743 16.25 -23.96 22.76
C VAL A 743 15.40 -22.91 22.05
N SER A 744 15.79 -22.52 20.85
CA SER A 744 14.90 -21.82 19.91
C SER A 744 14.46 -22.79 18.82
N TYR A 745 13.18 -22.86 18.47
CA TYR A 745 12.64 -23.88 17.55
C TYR A 745 11.31 -23.46 16.91
N ARG A 746 10.96 -24.10 15.79
CA ARG A 746 9.63 -23.97 15.15
C ARG A 746 8.69 -25.11 15.57
N THR A 747 7.41 -24.78 15.71
CA THR A 747 6.33 -25.68 16.16
C THR A 747 4.97 -25.26 15.57
N HIS A 748 3.87 -25.85 16.04
CA HIS A 748 2.51 -25.48 15.68
C HIS A 748 2.02 -24.23 16.44
N GLY A 749 1.53 -23.23 15.71
CA GLY A 749 0.74 -22.12 16.26
C GLY A 749 -0.62 -22.61 16.77
N ARG A 750 -0.95 -22.23 18.01
CA ARG A 750 -2.06 -22.78 18.80
C ARG A 750 -2.72 -21.71 19.67
N PHE A 751 -4.00 -21.91 20.01
CA PHE A 751 -4.67 -21.13 21.05
C PHE A 751 -4.18 -21.55 22.45
N GLY A 752 -3.07 -20.94 22.90
CA GLY A 752 -2.44 -21.24 24.18
C GLY A 752 -1.10 -21.96 24.02
N LEU A 753 -0.05 -21.19 23.71
CA LEU A 753 1.33 -21.68 23.69
C LEU A 753 1.86 -21.79 25.13
N LYS A 754 2.71 -22.77 25.39
CA LYS A 754 3.37 -22.93 26.69
C LYS A 754 4.64 -22.07 26.77
N PRO A 755 4.94 -21.45 27.92
CA PRO A 755 6.13 -20.62 28.09
C PRO A 755 7.41 -21.44 28.36
N ALA A 756 7.27 -22.61 29.01
CA ALA A 756 8.34 -23.60 29.25
C ALA A 756 7.72 -24.99 29.58
N PRO A 757 8.51 -26.08 29.66
CA PRO A 757 7.99 -27.41 29.95
C PRO A 757 7.45 -27.52 31.37
N GLY A 758 6.30 -28.17 31.53
CA GLY A 758 5.62 -28.27 32.84
C GLY A 758 5.01 -26.96 33.36
N LYS A 759 4.87 -25.93 32.51
CA LYS A 759 4.11 -24.71 32.79
C LYS A 759 2.72 -24.77 32.18
N ASP A 760 1.79 -24.06 32.82
CA ASP A 760 0.46 -23.80 32.28
C ASP A 760 0.54 -22.95 30.99
N PRO A 761 -0.42 -23.12 30.06
CA PRO A 761 -0.45 -22.45 28.77
C PRO A 761 -0.83 -20.96 28.85
N PHE A 762 -0.14 -20.13 28.06
CA PHE A 762 -0.41 -18.70 27.88
C PHE A 762 -1.65 -18.49 27.00
N ASN A 763 -2.82 -18.58 27.61
CA ASN A 763 -4.15 -18.50 26.98
C ASN A 763 -4.61 -17.07 26.65
N LYS A 764 -3.70 -16.24 26.15
CA LYS A 764 -3.82 -14.79 26.04
C LYS A 764 -3.39 -14.28 24.67
N TYR A 765 -3.90 -13.13 24.27
CA TYR A 765 -3.48 -12.46 23.04
C TYR A 765 -1.99 -12.13 23.06
N SER A 766 -1.37 -12.23 21.89
CA SER A 766 -0.02 -11.76 21.66
C SER A 766 -0.05 -10.25 21.37
N PRO A 767 1.02 -9.52 21.72
CA PRO A 767 1.18 -8.14 21.28
C PRO A 767 1.13 -8.03 19.75
N ALA A 768 0.67 -6.89 19.25
CA ALA A 768 0.77 -6.54 17.83
C ALA A 768 2.24 -6.31 17.41
N ALA A 769 2.48 -6.01 16.12
CA ALA A 769 3.81 -5.59 15.69
C ALA A 769 4.05 -4.13 16.10
N ALA A 770 5.31 -3.80 16.45
CA ALA A 770 5.76 -2.53 17.03
C ALA A 770 5.18 -2.15 18.41
N ASP A 771 4.02 -2.71 18.79
CA ASP A 771 3.28 -2.60 20.06
C ASP A 771 4.07 -2.17 21.31
N SER A 772 3.52 -1.18 22.01
CA SER A 772 4.03 -0.60 23.24
C SER A 772 2.91 -0.12 24.17
N GLU A 773 3.28 0.36 25.36
CA GLU A 773 2.32 0.84 26.37
C GLU A 773 1.54 2.12 25.98
N ASP A 774 1.96 2.81 24.91
CA ASP A 774 1.29 4.02 24.40
C ASP A 774 -0.11 3.69 23.86
N ILE A 775 -0.25 2.59 23.11
CA ILE A 775 -1.50 2.13 22.48
C ILE A 775 -2.08 0.93 23.24
N ASN A 776 -2.31 1.13 24.53
CA ASN A 776 -2.83 0.10 25.45
C ASN A 776 -4.37 -0.09 25.35
N VAL A 777 -4.95 -0.80 26.32
CA VAL A 777 -6.37 -1.15 26.39
C VAL A 777 -7.37 0.01 26.28
N THR A 778 -6.99 1.27 26.53
CA THR A 778 -7.87 2.42 26.21
C THR A 778 -8.10 2.62 24.72
N TRP A 779 -7.20 2.14 23.86
CA TRP A 779 -7.38 2.08 22.40
C TRP A 779 -7.99 0.75 21.94
N GLY A 780 -8.29 -0.15 22.89
CA GLY A 780 -8.75 -1.49 22.61
C GLY A 780 -7.64 -2.48 22.26
N ASP A 781 -6.37 -2.21 22.59
CA ASP A 781 -5.37 -3.29 22.63
C ASP A 781 -5.74 -4.31 23.72
N TRP A 782 -5.65 -5.59 23.38
CA TRP A 782 -5.96 -6.68 24.29
C TRP A 782 -4.72 -7.56 24.55
N ASN A 783 -3.50 -7.08 24.30
CA ASN A 783 -2.24 -7.74 24.67
C ASN A 783 -2.32 -8.26 26.11
N ALA A 784 -1.90 -9.51 26.32
CA ALA A 784 -1.96 -10.21 27.59
C ALA A 784 -3.37 -10.37 28.23
N LEU A 785 -4.47 -10.00 27.56
CA LEU A 785 -5.82 -10.36 27.96
C LEU A 785 -6.21 -11.75 27.44
N ASP A 786 -7.14 -12.41 28.13
CA ASP A 786 -7.55 -13.78 27.82
C ASP A 786 -8.36 -13.89 26.52
N PHE A 787 -8.16 -14.96 25.74
CA PHE A 787 -8.97 -15.22 24.55
C PHE A 787 -10.47 -15.28 24.86
N VAL A 788 -11.27 -14.49 24.13
CA VAL A 788 -12.74 -14.50 24.18
C VAL A 788 -13.35 -15.36 23.07
N ASP A 789 -14.53 -15.92 23.36
CA ASP A 789 -15.33 -16.70 22.42
C ASP A 789 -15.80 -15.83 21.23
N GLY A 790 -15.71 -16.33 20.01
CA GLY A 790 -16.12 -15.56 18.85
C GLY A 790 -15.74 -16.15 17.49
N THR A 791 -15.84 -15.29 16.48
CA THR A 791 -15.35 -15.57 15.12
C THR A 791 -13.93 -15.07 14.99
N TYR A 792 -13.02 -15.93 14.53
CA TYR A 792 -11.63 -15.63 14.24
C TYR A 792 -11.40 -15.82 12.74
N GLN A 793 -10.27 -15.33 12.23
CA GLN A 793 -9.87 -15.48 10.84
C GLN A 793 -8.43 -15.95 10.72
N VAL A 794 -8.12 -16.65 9.64
CA VAL A 794 -6.76 -16.83 9.15
C VAL A 794 -6.66 -16.18 7.77
N GLY A 795 -5.65 -15.34 7.60
CA GLY A 795 -5.28 -14.72 6.33
C GLY A 795 -4.01 -15.35 5.75
N LEU A 796 -3.99 -15.50 4.44
CA LEU A 796 -2.93 -16.12 3.65
C LEU A 796 -2.63 -15.27 2.40
N TRP A 797 -1.34 -15.05 2.14
CA TRP A 797 -0.86 -14.38 0.93
C TRP A 797 0.60 -14.76 0.64
N ALA A 798 1.04 -14.59 -0.61
CA ALA A 798 2.44 -14.77 -0.99
C ALA A 798 2.83 -13.87 -2.17
N HIS A 799 4.12 -13.86 -2.52
CA HIS A 799 4.59 -13.35 -3.80
C HIS A 799 5.75 -14.17 -4.38
N ARG A 800 5.91 -14.10 -5.70
CA ARG A 800 7.12 -14.49 -6.43
C ARG A 800 7.69 -13.31 -7.22
N GLU A 801 8.99 -13.29 -7.41
CA GLU A 801 9.70 -12.23 -8.13
C GLU A 801 10.01 -12.64 -9.58
N PHE A 802 9.84 -11.71 -10.52
CA PHE A 802 10.16 -11.87 -11.93
C PHE A 802 10.89 -10.64 -12.45
N THR A 803 11.82 -10.82 -13.39
CA THR A 803 12.69 -9.72 -13.87
C THR A 803 12.49 -9.49 -15.35
N VAL A 804 12.33 -8.23 -15.72
CA VAL A 804 12.07 -7.74 -17.08
C VAL A 804 13.26 -6.90 -17.54
N THR A 805 13.66 -7.11 -18.78
CA THR A 805 14.74 -6.39 -19.45
C THR A 805 14.25 -5.07 -20.07
N PRO A 806 15.14 -4.12 -20.43
CA PRO A 806 14.78 -2.94 -21.21
C PRO A 806 14.07 -3.24 -22.54
N ALA A 807 14.22 -4.46 -23.07
CA ALA A 807 13.53 -4.94 -24.27
C ALA A 807 12.12 -5.53 -24.00
N HIS A 808 11.52 -5.18 -22.85
CA HIS A 808 10.18 -5.64 -22.41
C HIS A 808 10.04 -7.19 -22.39
N ALA A 809 11.13 -7.91 -22.10
CA ALA A 809 11.16 -9.38 -22.10
C ALA A 809 11.66 -9.96 -20.77
N LEU A 810 11.11 -11.11 -20.37
CA LEU A 810 11.53 -11.84 -19.16
C LEU A 810 12.98 -12.34 -19.26
N THR A 811 13.69 -12.30 -18.13
CA THR A 811 15.02 -12.87 -17.94
C THR A 811 15.09 -13.70 -16.66
N THR A 812 16.28 -14.15 -16.26
CA THR A 812 16.50 -14.81 -14.96
C THR A 812 16.15 -13.84 -13.83
N THR A 813 15.34 -14.25 -12.86
CA THR A 813 14.96 -13.40 -11.73
C THR A 813 16.20 -12.92 -10.95
N GLU A 814 16.45 -11.62 -11.00
CA GLU A 814 17.38 -10.89 -10.13
C GLU A 814 16.69 -10.59 -8.79
N ALA A 815 17.47 -10.44 -7.71
CA ALA A 815 16.89 -10.10 -6.40
C ALA A 815 16.16 -8.75 -6.45
N TRP A 816 15.04 -8.59 -5.74
CA TRP A 816 14.25 -7.34 -5.68
C TRP A 816 15.10 -6.05 -5.67
N ASN A 817 16.06 -5.99 -4.75
CA ASN A 817 16.89 -4.82 -4.49
C ASN A 817 18.10 -4.68 -5.44
N THR A 818 18.00 -5.21 -6.67
CA THR A 818 19.05 -5.06 -7.68
C THR A 818 18.88 -3.74 -8.43
N TRP A 819 19.63 -2.72 -8.01
CA TRP A 819 19.60 -1.35 -8.56
C TRP A 819 20.83 -0.99 -9.42
N ASN A 820 21.77 -1.94 -9.52
CA ASN A 820 22.97 -1.88 -10.36
C ASN A 820 22.83 -2.74 -11.64
N SER A 821 21.59 -2.91 -12.11
CA SER A 821 21.22 -3.60 -13.35
C SER A 821 20.30 -2.69 -14.18
N ASP A 822 20.40 -2.75 -15.51
CA ASP A 822 19.43 -2.13 -16.41
C ASP A 822 18.09 -2.92 -16.42
N ASN A 823 18.05 -4.10 -15.82
CA ASN A 823 16.82 -4.87 -15.65
C ASN A 823 16.00 -4.36 -14.44
N THR A 824 14.70 -4.68 -14.42
CA THR A 824 13.77 -4.31 -13.35
C THR A 824 13.07 -5.55 -12.80
N THR A 825 13.11 -5.76 -11.49
CA THR A 825 12.43 -6.88 -10.81
C THR A 825 11.09 -6.43 -10.25
N TYR A 826 10.05 -7.23 -10.50
CA TYR A 826 8.68 -7.01 -10.07
C TYR A 826 8.18 -8.17 -9.20
N ARG A 827 7.17 -7.89 -8.38
CA ARG A 827 6.50 -8.86 -7.50
C ARG A 827 5.15 -9.22 -8.04
N SER A 828 5.02 -10.49 -8.41
CA SER A 828 3.75 -11.16 -8.62
C SER A 828 3.17 -11.53 -7.25
N ILE A 829 2.36 -10.62 -6.68
CA ILE A 829 1.65 -10.82 -5.40
C ILE A 829 0.34 -11.53 -5.64
N SER A 830 -0.08 -12.37 -4.70
CA SER A 830 -1.43 -12.91 -4.71
C SER A 830 -2.51 -11.92 -4.27
N PRO A 831 -3.77 -12.12 -4.72
CA PRO A 831 -4.94 -11.63 -3.99
C PRO A 831 -4.93 -12.08 -2.52
N PRO A 832 -5.71 -11.43 -1.64
CA PRO A 832 -6.00 -11.93 -0.30
C PRO A 832 -6.70 -13.29 -0.35
N ALA A 833 -6.32 -14.21 0.54
CA ALA A 833 -7.12 -15.39 0.87
C ALA A 833 -7.35 -15.44 2.38
N ASN A 834 -8.53 -15.00 2.83
CA ASN A 834 -8.94 -15.07 4.23
C ASN A 834 -10.05 -16.11 4.41
N MET A 835 -10.07 -16.81 5.55
CA MET A 835 -11.19 -17.68 5.96
C MET A 835 -11.50 -17.51 7.45
N THR A 836 -12.78 -17.40 7.78
CA THR A 836 -13.27 -17.30 9.17
C THR A 836 -13.60 -18.66 9.77
N PHE A 837 -13.44 -18.78 11.09
CA PHE A 837 -13.72 -19.98 11.87
C PHE A 837 -14.20 -19.63 13.29
N LEU A 838 -14.73 -20.61 14.01
CA LEU A 838 -15.30 -20.43 15.36
C LEU A 838 -14.35 -20.88 16.46
N PHE A 839 -14.26 -20.07 17.50
CA PHE A 839 -13.50 -20.36 18.72
C PHE A 839 -14.40 -20.31 19.97
N GLY A 840 -14.13 -21.21 20.91
CA GLY A 840 -14.83 -21.26 22.20
C GLY A 840 -16.28 -21.77 22.08
N SER A 841 -17.19 -21.19 22.85
CA SER A 841 -18.62 -21.56 22.80
C SER A 841 -19.35 -21.06 21.56
N ALA A 842 -18.84 -20.02 20.88
CA ALA A 842 -19.50 -19.30 19.78
C ALA A 842 -20.12 -20.22 18.71
N THR A 843 -21.35 -19.91 18.28
CA THR A 843 -22.18 -20.78 17.42
C THR A 843 -22.39 -20.26 16.00
N THR A 844 -22.05 -18.99 15.73
CA THR A 844 -22.37 -18.29 14.48
C THR A 844 -21.19 -17.44 14.03
N LEU A 845 -20.84 -17.51 12.74
CA LEU A 845 -19.82 -16.64 12.15
C LEU A 845 -20.35 -15.20 12.08
N ALA A 846 -19.60 -14.25 12.64
CA ALA A 846 -19.93 -12.83 12.69
C ALA A 846 -18.90 -12.04 11.85
N PRO A 847 -19.25 -11.53 10.66
CA PRO A 847 -18.31 -10.87 9.77
C PRO A 847 -17.96 -9.44 10.23
N ARG A 848 -16.71 -9.01 9.99
CA ARG A 848 -16.24 -7.64 10.24
C ARG A 848 -16.70 -6.68 9.14
N GLN A 849 -17.95 -6.25 9.19
CA GLN A 849 -18.57 -5.37 8.18
C GLN A 849 -18.34 -3.88 8.52
N ILE A 850 -17.12 -3.39 8.26
CA ILE A 850 -16.81 -1.95 8.40
C ILE A 850 -17.12 -1.22 7.09
N ILE A 851 -16.69 -1.73 5.94
CA ILE A 851 -16.98 -1.18 4.61
C ILE A 851 -17.79 -2.20 3.78
N ALA A 852 -18.41 -1.77 2.69
CA ALA A 852 -19.22 -2.64 1.82
C ALA A 852 -18.42 -3.81 1.22
N SER A 853 -17.19 -3.56 0.73
CA SER A 853 -16.20 -4.54 0.29
C SER A 853 -14.85 -3.84 0.03
N GLY A 854 -13.75 -4.58 -0.14
CA GLY A 854 -12.46 -3.99 -0.55
C GLY A 854 -12.49 -3.22 -1.88
N ALA A 855 -13.43 -3.53 -2.78
CA ALA A 855 -13.51 -2.92 -4.13
C ALA A 855 -13.81 -1.41 -4.12
N VAL A 856 -14.27 -0.84 -2.99
CA VAL A 856 -14.39 0.62 -2.83
C VAL A 856 -13.02 1.30 -2.85
N CYS A 857 -11.96 0.62 -2.38
CA CYS A 857 -10.58 1.09 -2.49
C CYS A 857 -10.10 1.00 -3.96
N ASP A 858 -10.35 -0.13 -4.61
CA ASP A 858 -9.93 -0.40 -6.00
C ASP A 858 -10.65 0.51 -7.02
N THR A 859 -11.74 1.17 -6.62
CA THR A 859 -12.42 2.21 -7.42
C THR A 859 -11.49 3.42 -7.71
N CYS A 860 -10.62 3.78 -6.77
CA CYS A 860 -9.59 4.81 -6.96
C CYS A 860 -8.21 4.21 -7.23
N HIS A 861 -7.87 3.09 -6.58
CA HIS A 861 -6.53 2.50 -6.64
C HIS A 861 -6.31 1.49 -7.78
N GLY A 862 -7.38 0.97 -8.41
CA GLY A 862 -7.32 -0.11 -9.40
C GLY A 862 -6.98 -1.49 -8.81
N ASP A 863 -5.94 -1.57 -7.98
CA ASP A 863 -5.48 -2.79 -7.30
C ASP A 863 -4.65 -2.43 -6.06
N LEU A 864 -5.32 -2.22 -4.92
CA LEU A 864 -4.71 -1.70 -3.68
C LEU A 864 -3.49 -2.54 -3.24
N GLN A 865 -2.29 -1.96 -3.33
CA GLN A 865 -1.02 -2.58 -2.95
C GLN A 865 -0.26 -1.75 -1.92
N ALA A 866 0.59 -2.41 -1.12
CA ALA A 866 1.35 -1.76 -0.05
C ALA A 866 2.64 -2.52 0.33
N HIS A 867 3.47 -1.88 1.17
CA HIS A 867 4.75 -2.37 1.69
C HIS A 867 5.70 -2.86 0.58
N GLY A 868 6.11 -1.96 -0.32
CA GLY A 868 6.96 -2.27 -1.47
C GLY A 868 6.44 -3.46 -2.28
N ASN A 869 5.14 -3.39 -2.60
CA ASN A 869 4.33 -4.39 -3.30
C ASN A 869 4.56 -5.81 -2.75
N GLY A 870 4.49 -5.92 -1.43
CA GLY A 870 4.49 -7.17 -0.67
C GLY A 870 3.12 -7.52 -0.05
N ARG A 871 2.11 -6.65 -0.23
CA ARG A 871 0.71 -6.79 0.22
C ARG A 871 -0.22 -6.33 -0.90
N ARG A 872 -1.41 -6.93 -1.00
CA ARG A 872 -2.43 -6.67 -2.03
C ARG A 872 -3.84 -6.92 -1.48
N GLY A 873 -4.78 -6.04 -1.78
CA GLY A 873 -6.19 -6.12 -1.37
C GLY A 873 -6.45 -5.77 0.10
N PHE A 874 -7.57 -5.10 0.35
CA PHE A 874 -8.02 -4.64 1.68
C PHE A 874 -8.04 -5.77 2.72
N GLU A 875 -8.53 -6.95 2.32
CA GLU A 875 -8.66 -8.14 3.15
C GLU A 875 -7.29 -8.66 3.64
N THR A 876 -6.22 -8.47 2.88
CA THR A 876 -4.85 -8.77 3.36
C THR A 876 -4.47 -7.79 4.47
N CYS A 877 -4.68 -6.49 4.23
CA CYS A 877 -4.23 -5.42 5.11
C CYS A 877 -4.92 -5.46 6.48
N ILE A 878 -6.23 -5.74 6.55
CA ILE A 878 -6.96 -5.87 7.82
C ILE A 878 -6.58 -7.11 8.65
N ASN A 879 -5.73 -8.02 8.15
CA ASN A 879 -5.12 -9.03 9.02
C ASN A 879 -4.16 -8.37 10.02
N CYS A 880 -3.46 -7.29 9.63
CA CYS A 880 -2.64 -6.48 10.52
C CYS A 880 -3.44 -5.27 11.03
N HIS A 881 -3.79 -4.35 10.13
CA HIS A 881 -4.28 -2.99 10.40
C HIS A 881 -5.75 -2.89 10.88
N ALA A 882 -6.30 -3.98 11.41
CA ALA A 882 -7.52 -3.94 12.21
C ALA A 882 -7.30 -4.36 13.67
N SER A 883 -6.03 -4.58 14.05
CA SER A 883 -5.59 -4.89 15.41
C SER A 883 -5.06 -3.61 16.07
N PRO A 884 -5.66 -3.16 17.19
CA PRO A 884 -5.05 -2.17 18.06
C PRO A 884 -3.68 -2.62 18.58
N GLY A 885 -2.91 -1.69 19.17
CA GLY A 885 -1.50 -1.92 19.53
C GLY A 885 -0.55 -1.96 18.33
N MET A 886 -1.04 -1.91 17.09
CA MET A 886 -0.19 -1.84 15.90
C MET A 886 0.41 -0.43 15.78
N GLU A 887 1.71 -0.30 16.02
CA GLU A 887 2.49 0.93 15.82
C GLU A 887 3.28 0.88 14.50
N ASP A 888 3.89 2.00 14.11
CA ASP A 888 4.61 2.18 12.85
C ASP A 888 5.98 1.46 12.85
N GLY A 889 6.84 1.90 13.76
CA GLY A 889 8.25 1.57 13.84
C GLY A 889 8.54 0.82 15.15
N PRO A 890 8.99 -0.43 15.10
CA PRO A 890 9.26 -1.20 16.31
C PRO A 890 10.39 -0.57 17.15
N LYS A 891 10.03 -0.08 18.34
CA LYS A 891 10.90 0.52 19.37
C LYS A 891 12.07 -0.38 19.86
N TYR A 892 12.28 -1.56 19.25
CA TYR A 892 13.00 -2.69 19.84
C TYR A 892 13.76 -3.61 18.86
N THR A 893 13.98 -3.29 17.57
CA THR A 893 14.59 -4.26 16.61
C THR A 893 15.92 -3.88 15.94
N PHE A 894 16.21 -2.60 15.69
CA PHE A 894 17.28 -2.24 14.74
C PHE A 894 18.56 -1.76 15.41
N SER A 895 19.54 -2.67 15.52
CA SER A 895 20.85 -2.38 16.10
C SER A 895 21.84 -1.68 15.16
N SER A 896 21.39 -1.23 13.98
CA SER A 896 22.27 -0.73 12.91
C SER A 896 21.83 0.63 12.36
N TRP A 897 20.55 0.79 12.01
CA TRP A 897 19.95 2.05 11.56
C TRP A 897 18.73 2.30 12.47
N TYR A 898 18.84 3.22 13.44
CA TYR A 898 17.73 3.64 14.30
C TYR A 898 17.07 4.85 13.66
N VAL A 899 15.79 4.69 13.28
CA VAL A 899 14.88 5.82 13.05
C VAL A 899 14.06 5.99 14.32
N GLY A 900 13.77 7.23 14.71
CA GLY A 900 12.96 7.50 15.89
C GLY A 900 11.55 6.94 15.69
N PRO A 901 10.95 6.22 16.67
CA PRO A 901 9.54 5.87 16.60
C PRO A 901 8.70 7.15 16.56
N THR A 902 7.44 7.08 16.12
CA THR A 902 6.46 8.15 16.42
C THR A 902 5.52 7.66 17.52
N PRO A 903 5.76 8.03 18.81
CA PRO A 903 4.98 7.53 19.95
C PRO A 903 3.47 7.74 19.77
N GLY A 904 2.68 6.68 19.97
CA GLY A 904 1.23 6.72 19.79
C GLY A 904 0.73 6.72 18.34
N ALA A 905 1.59 6.56 17.32
CA ALA A 905 1.17 6.46 15.93
C ALA A 905 0.44 5.14 15.64
N SER A 906 -0.88 5.12 15.85
CA SER A 906 -1.73 3.97 15.54
C SER A 906 -1.77 3.67 14.04
N MET A 907 -1.30 2.47 13.68
CA MET A 907 -1.41 1.89 12.34
C MET A 907 -2.75 1.17 12.13
N ASP A 908 -3.69 1.20 13.10
CA ASP A 908 -5.04 0.73 12.87
C ASP A 908 -5.75 1.61 11.82
N PHE A 909 -6.48 0.99 10.90
CA PHE A 909 -7.12 1.67 9.77
C PHE A 909 -8.18 2.70 10.17
N ARG A 910 -8.65 2.75 11.43
CA ARG A 910 -9.46 3.87 11.94
C ARG A 910 -8.70 5.19 12.07
N SER A 911 -7.39 5.12 12.29
CA SER A 911 -6.49 6.28 12.33
C SER A 911 -5.78 6.44 10.98
N LEU A 912 -5.07 5.40 10.54
CA LEU A 912 -4.13 5.44 9.43
C LEU A 912 -4.79 5.82 8.09
N LEU A 913 -5.90 5.19 7.72
CA LEU A 913 -6.56 5.50 6.44
C LEU A 913 -7.11 6.92 6.41
N HIS A 914 -7.67 7.40 7.52
CA HIS A 914 -8.19 8.75 7.59
C HIS A 914 -7.08 9.80 7.54
N LYS A 915 -5.97 9.61 8.26
CA LYS A 915 -4.83 10.54 8.21
C LYS A 915 -4.17 10.59 6.82
N VAL A 916 -3.96 9.43 6.19
CA VAL A 916 -3.38 9.37 4.84
C VAL A 916 -4.29 10.02 3.78
N HIS A 917 -5.61 9.86 3.86
CA HIS A 917 -6.52 10.51 2.91
C HIS A 917 -6.87 11.97 3.27
N MET A 918 -6.70 12.41 4.51
CA MET A 918 -6.71 13.84 4.82
C MET A 918 -5.45 14.53 4.26
N GLY A 919 -4.29 13.88 4.32
CA GLY A 919 -3.05 14.39 3.72
C GLY A 919 -2.74 15.80 4.21
N LYS A 920 -2.49 16.73 3.27
CA LYS A 920 -2.23 18.15 3.58
C LYS A 920 -3.43 18.95 4.10
N GLU A 921 -4.64 18.37 4.14
CA GLU A 921 -5.81 18.97 4.81
C GLU A 921 -5.82 18.70 6.34
N LEU A 922 -4.86 17.93 6.87
CA LEU A 922 -4.61 17.84 8.32
C LEU A 922 -4.09 19.17 8.86
N ALA A 923 -4.62 19.64 9.99
CA ALA A 923 -4.19 20.90 10.61
C ALA A 923 -2.73 20.85 11.12
N LYS A 924 -2.16 19.64 11.23
CA LYS A 924 -0.77 19.39 11.63
C LYS A 924 -0.04 18.47 10.64
N ALA A 925 -0.39 18.53 9.34
CA ALA A 925 0.17 17.69 8.27
C ALA A 925 1.71 17.56 8.32
N GLU A 926 2.42 18.69 8.45
CA GLU A 926 3.90 18.75 8.54
C GLU A 926 4.51 17.91 9.69
N SER A 927 3.72 17.61 10.73
CA SER A 927 4.16 16.82 11.89
C SER A 927 3.71 15.35 11.84
N TYR A 928 2.83 14.98 10.91
CA TYR A 928 2.39 13.59 10.79
C TYR A 928 3.39 12.78 9.96
N VAL A 929 4.25 12.05 10.67
CA VAL A 929 5.19 11.09 10.10
C VAL A 929 4.89 9.71 10.65
N VAL A 930 4.93 8.68 9.79
CA VAL A 930 4.88 7.27 10.21
C VAL A 930 6.02 6.48 9.57
N ASN A 931 6.73 5.70 10.36
CA ASN A 931 7.91 4.95 9.95
C ASN A 931 7.52 3.58 9.40
N GLY A 932 7.38 3.47 8.09
CA GLY A 932 7.23 2.19 7.43
C GLY A 932 8.49 1.33 7.58
N VAL A 933 8.34 0.02 7.75
CA VAL A 933 9.47 -0.94 7.72
C VAL A 933 9.31 -1.89 6.53
N PHE A 934 10.29 -1.86 5.62
CA PHE A 934 10.35 -2.73 4.45
C PHE A 934 11.66 -3.51 4.42
N LEU A 935 11.57 -4.85 4.48
CA LEU A 935 12.72 -5.78 4.52
C LEU A 935 13.75 -5.52 5.66
N GLY A 936 13.39 -4.74 6.68
CA GLY A 936 14.29 -4.31 7.76
C GLY A 936 15.01 -2.98 7.49
N ILE A 937 14.68 -2.31 6.39
CA ILE A 937 15.02 -0.91 6.13
C ILE A 937 13.80 -0.06 6.54
N PRO A 938 13.95 0.90 7.47
CA PRO A 938 12.91 1.87 7.78
C PRO A 938 12.82 2.94 6.69
N TYR A 939 11.65 3.53 6.50
CA TYR A 939 11.40 4.69 5.65
C TYR A 939 10.31 5.56 6.26
N GLU A 940 10.46 6.88 6.20
CA GLU A 940 9.44 7.82 6.65
C GLU A 940 8.31 7.93 5.61
N VAL A 941 7.11 8.24 6.09
CA VAL A 941 5.90 8.50 5.30
C VAL A 941 5.23 9.74 5.87
N HIS A 942 5.06 10.76 5.04
CA HIS A 942 4.44 12.03 5.41
C HIS A 942 2.98 12.10 4.93
N ALA A 943 2.23 13.10 5.41
CA ALA A 943 0.87 13.40 4.96
C ALA A 943 0.85 14.13 3.60
N GLU A 944 1.31 13.47 2.53
CA GLU A 944 1.38 14.03 1.18
C GLU A 944 0.05 13.90 0.41
N GLY A 945 -0.28 14.91 -0.41
CA GLY A 945 -1.40 14.89 -1.34
C GLY A 945 -2.79 15.24 -0.79
N GLU A 946 -3.81 15.09 -1.64
CA GLU A 946 -5.23 15.39 -1.42
C GLU A 946 -6.10 14.18 -1.82
N PHE A 947 -7.20 13.91 -1.11
CA PHE A 947 -8.14 12.86 -1.54
C PHE A 947 -8.99 13.30 -2.74
N PRO A 948 -9.00 12.57 -3.87
CA PRO A 948 -9.50 13.08 -5.15
C PRO A 948 -11.03 13.17 -5.28
N SER A 949 -11.82 12.78 -4.27
CA SER A 949 -13.28 12.87 -4.35
C SER A 949 -13.76 14.32 -4.29
N MET A 950 -14.69 14.65 -5.18
CA MET A 950 -15.30 15.96 -5.33
C MET A 950 -16.85 15.85 -5.31
N PRO A 951 -17.54 16.91 -4.87
CA PRO A 951 -17.07 17.82 -3.84
C PRO A 951 -16.74 17.08 -2.52
N GLY A 952 -16.10 17.78 -1.57
CA GLY A 952 -15.97 17.34 -0.17
C GLY A 952 -14.74 16.52 0.25
N ALA A 953 -13.91 16.03 -0.68
CA ALA A 953 -12.70 15.25 -0.37
C ALA A 953 -12.99 14.09 0.61
N ALA A 954 -12.14 13.87 1.62
CA ALA A 954 -12.26 12.79 2.60
C ALA A 954 -13.57 12.85 3.44
N LYS A 955 -14.34 13.94 3.39
CA LYS A 955 -15.65 14.09 4.06
C LYS A 955 -16.74 13.28 3.35
N ASN A 956 -16.51 12.80 2.13
CA ASN A 956 -17.41 11.89 1.44
C ASN A 956 -17.33 10.46 2.01
N CYS A 957 -17.88 10.24 3.19
CA CYS A 957 -17.79 8.96 3.91
C CYS A 957 -18.30 7.75 3.08
N THR A 958 -19.29 7.95 2.19
CA THR A 958 -19.82 6.88 1.34
C THR A 958 -18.83 6.44 0.25
N LYS A 959 -17.83 7.25 -0.11
CA LYS A 959 -16.76 6.86 -1.04
C LYS A 959 -15.94 5.67 -0.52
N CYS A 960 -15.66 5.65 0.78
CA CYS A 960 -14.85 4.60 1.42
C CYS A 960 -15.71 3.55 2.14
N HIS A 961 -16.88 3.89 2.66
CA HIS A 961 -17.76 2.94 3.37
C HIS A 961 -18.83 2.29 2.47
N GLY A 962 -19.08 2.84 1.29
CA GLY A 962 -20.17 2.41 0.41
C GLY A 962 -21.53 2.60 1.08
N ASN A 963 -22.35 1.54 1.08
CA ASN A 963 -23.66 1.49 1.73
C ASN A 963 -23.61 1.12 3.24
N SER A 964 -22.42 0.95 3.82
CA SER A 964 -22.26 0.67 5.25
C SER A 964 -22.66 1.89 6.11
N SER A 965 -23.26 1.64 7.26
CA SER A 965 -23.59 2.68 8.26
C SER A 965 -22.54 2.83 9.37
N SER A 966 -21.45 2.05 9.34
CA SER A 966 -20.43 1.98 10.40
C SER A 966 -19.70 3.31 10.67
N TRP A 967 -19.62 4.20 9.68
CA TRP A 967 -19.00 5.52 9.81
C TRP A 967 -19.84 6.51 10.62
N LYS A 968 -21.12 6.22 10.85
CA LYS A 968 -22.02 7.08 11.63
C LYS A 968 -21.77 6.99 13.14
N GLU A 969 -21.13 5.91 13.60
CA GLU A 969 -20.85 5.63 15.00
C GLU A 969 -19.72 4.59 15.14
N PRO A 970 -18.55 4.93 15.72
CA PRO A 970 -17.43 3.99 15.86
C PRO A 970 -17.78 2.86 16.84
N ALA A 971 -17.61 1.61 16.39
CA ALA A 971 -17.91 0.45 17.21
C ALA A 971 -16.95 0.32 18.43
N THR A 972 -17.50 -0.08 19.59
CA THR A 972 -16.73 -0.41 20.81
C THR A 972 -15.61 -1.45 20.53
N ARG A 973 -14.51 -1.32 21.28
CA ARG A 973 -13.40 -2.30 21.33
C ARG A 973 -13.20 -2.88 22.75
N ASP A 974 -14.20 -2.76 23.63
CA ASP A 974 -14.08 -3.11 25.05
C ASP A 974 -13.86 -4.62 25.28
N HIS A 975 -12.88 -4.99 26.10
CA HIS A 975 -12.66 -6.39 26.49
C HIS A 975 -13.58 -6.80 27.65
N PRO A 976 -14.29 -7.94 27.60
CA PRO A 976 -15.23 -8.38 28.65
C PRO A 976 -14.64 -8.53 30.07
N LEU A 977 -13.32 -8.70 30.19
CA LEU A 977 -12.61 -8.79 31.48
C LEU A 977 -11.85 -7.51 31.87
N ALA A 978 -11.83 -6.48 31.02
CA ALA A 978 -11.22 -5.17 31.31
C ALA A 978 -12.24 -4.18 31.92
N SER A 979 -13.23 -4.68 32.65
CA SER A 979 -14.35 -3.90 33.19
C SER A 979 -13.87 -2.83 34.18
N GLY A 980 -13.77 -1.58 33.69
CA GLY A 980 -13.24 -0.44 34.44
C GLY A 980 -12.41 0.53 33.60
N THR A 981 -11.87 0.07 32.46
CA THR A 981 -11.12 0.91 31.50
C THR A 981 -11.87 0.95 30.16
N PRO A 982 -12.65 2.00 29.87
CA PRO A 982 -13.40 2.11 28.62
C PRO A 982 -12.49 2.35 27.41
N THR A 983 -12.93 1.92 26.22
CA THR A 983 -12.24 2.23 24.96
C THR A 983 -12.63 3.59 24.38
N GLN A 984 -11.63 4.37 23.99
CA GLN A 984 -11.74 5.75 23.49
C GLN A 984 -11.90 5.77 21.96
N VAL A 985 -12.96 5.11 21.50
CA VAL A 985 -13.19 4.83 20.07
C VAL A 985 -13.61 6.06 19.25
N TRP A 986 -14.14 7.11 19.89
CA TRP A 986 -14.39 8.40 19.23
C TRP A 986 -13.12 9.24 19.13
N THR A 987 -12.22 9.19 20.11
CA THR A 987 -10.91 9.87 20.08
C THR A 987 -10.04 9.28 18.98
N GLU A 988 -9.95 7.95 18.89
CA GLU A 988 -9.28 7.23 17.80
C GLU A 988 -9.83 7.63 16.42
N ALA A 989 -11.16 7.61 16.25
CA ALA A 989 -11.79 7.85 14.96
C ALA A 989 -11.83 9.33 14.56
N CYS A 990 -12.18 10.25 15.47
CA CYS A 990 -12.34 11.68 15.15
C CYS A 990 -11.01 12.43 15.18
N GLY A 991 -10.09 12.11 16.09
CA GLY A 991 -8.73 12.68 16.14
C GLY A 991 -7.85 12.27 14.94
N SER A 992 -8.33 11.33 14.11
CA SER A 992 -7.72 11.01 12.82
C SER A 992 -7.83 12.19 11.84
N CYS A 993 -9.03 12.76 11.64
CA CYS A 993 -9.26 13.92 10.75
C CYS A 993 -9.26 15.28 11.46
N HIS A 994 -9.51 15.33 12.76
CA HIS A 994 -9.63 16.58 13.53
C HIS A 994 -8.47 16.70 14.54
N ASP A 995 -7.31 17.09 14.03
CA ASP A 995 -6.03 17.11 14.73
C ASP A 995 -5.59 18.49 15.24
N SER A 996 -6.35 19.57 14.97
CA SER A 996 -6.09 20.91 15.51
C SER A 996 -6.09 20.94 17.04
N ASP A 997 -5.48 21.96 17.64
CA ASP A 997 -5.43 22.08 19.11
C ASP A 997 -6.82 22.31 19.71
N GLU A 998 -7.71 23.04 19.04
CA GLU A 998 -9.10 23.23 19.44
C GLU A 998 -9.89 21.93 19.37
N ALA A 999 -9.70 21.13 18.31
CA ALA A 999 -10.33 19.81 18.18
C ALA A 999 -9.82 18.83 19.24
N THR A 1000 -8.51 18.80 19.48
CA THR A 1000 -7.86 17.98 20.51
C THR A 1000 -8.38 18.36 21.89
N ALA A 1001 -8.44 19.66 22.21
CA ALA A 1001 -9.00 20.16 23.47
C ALA A 1001 -10.51 19.90 23.60
N HIS A 1002 -11.27 19.96 22.50
CA HIS A 1002 -12.68 19.60 22.49
C HIS A 1002 -12.88 18.12 22.83
N ILE A 1003 -12.23 17.20 22.12
CA ILE A 1003 -12.30 15.75 22.35
C ILE A 1003 -11.88 15.41 23.80
N GLY A 1004 -10.78 15.98 24.28
CA GLY A 1004 -10.34 15.84 25.67
C GLY A 1004 -11.37 16.34 26.69
N SER A 1005 -12.05 17.47 26.41
CA SER A 1005 -13.11 17.99 27.28
C SER A 1005 -14.36 17.11 27.34
N GLN A 1006 -14.60 16.28 26.32
CA GLN A 1006 -15.71 15.32 26.26
C GLN A 1006 -15.31 13.93 26.79
N THR A 1007 -14.13 13.77 27.40
CA THR A 1007 -13.65 12.49 27.93
C THR A 1007 -13.43 12.60 29.45
N SER A 1008 -14.21 11.85 30.23
CA SER A 1008 -14.18 11.92 31.70
C SER A 1008 -13.97 10.54 32.31
N ASN A 1009 -12.88 10.38 33.07
CA ASN A 1009 -12.42 9.07 33.60
C ASN A 1009 -12.30 7.99 32.50
N GLY A 1010 -11.89 8.38 31.29
CA GLY A 1010 -11.80 7.50 30.12
C GLY A 1010 -13.14 7.23 29.41
N VAL A 1011 -14.27 7.68 29.95
CA VAL A 1011 -15.59 7.58 29.29
C VAL A 1011 -15.78 8.77 28.35
N GLU A 1012 -16.02 8.51 27.08
CA GLU A 1012 -16.32 9.53 26.07
C GLU A 1012 -17.82 9.89 26.05
N THR A 1013 -18.14 11.18 26.02
CA THR A 1013 -19.53 11.67 25.90
C THR A 1013 -19.92 12.13 24.49
N CYS A 1014 -19.03 11.96 23.50
CA CYS A 1014 -19.19 12.39 22.11
C CYS A 1014 -20.55 11.97 21.49
N GLN A 1015 -21.02 10.76 21.79
CA GLN A 1015 -22.32 10.22 21.33
C GLN A 1015 -23.54 11.11 21.73
N ILE A 1016 -23.44 11.90 22.79
CA ILE A 1016 -24.54 12.80 23.24
C ILE A 1016 -24.81 13.90 22.19
N CYS A 1017 -23.78 14.34 21.47
CA CYS A 1017 -23.87 15.39 20.45
C CYS A 1017 -23.76 14.87 19.02
N HIS A 1018 -22.94 13.82 18.80
CA HIS A 1018 -22.58 13.29 17.47
C HIS A 1018 -23.17 11.91 17.13
N GLY A 1019 -23.80 11.25 18.10
CA GLY A 1019 -24.49 9.97 17.87
C GLY A 1019 -25.71 10.09 16.95
N ILE A 1020 -26.27 8.95 16.54
CA ILE A 1020 -27.40 8.91 15.61
C ILE A 1020 -28.64 9.60 16.23
N GLY A 1021 -29.31 10.46 15.45
CA GLY A 1021 -30.50 11.20 15.87
C GLY A 1021 -30.23 12.47 16.70
N ARG A 1022 -28.99 12.93 16.80
CA ARG A 1022 -28.61 14.23 17.41
C ARG A 1022 -28.58 15.38 16.38
N GLU A 1023 -28.38 16.61 16.84
CA GLU A 1023 -28.31 17.79 15.97
C GLU A 1023 -27.01 17.84 15.13
N PHE A 1024 -25.91 17.35 15.70
CA PHE A 1024 -24.56 17.39 15.12
C PHE A 1024 -24.06 15.98 14.81
N THR A 1025 -24.91 15.08 14.30
CA THR A 1025 -24.50 13.71 13.96
C THR A 1025 -23.29 13.72 13.01
N VAL A 1026 -22.49 12.64 13.00
CA VAL A 1026 -21.39 12.48 12.02
C VAL A 1026 -21.90 12.68 10.58
N GLU A 1027 -23.09 12.15 10.27
CA GLU A 1027 -23.78 12.33 8.99
C GLU A 1027 -24.18 13.79 8.73
N ALA A 1028 -24.81 14.48 9.69
CA ALA A 1028 -25.24 15.87 9.54
C ALA A 1028 -24.10 16.89 9.63
N SER A 1029 -22.89 16.46 9.97
CA SER A 1029 -21.69 17.31 10.08
C SER A 1029 -20.76 17.15 8.86
N HIS A 1030 -20.77 15.98 8.21
CA HIS A 1030 -20.02 15.69 6.98
C HIS A 1030 -20.92 15.62 5.73
N HIS A 1031 -22.21 15.99 5.84
CA HIS A 1031 -23.11 16.02 4.70
C HIS A 1031 -22.63 17.02 3.64
N ILE A 1032 -22.33 16.48 2.47
CA ILE A 1032 -22.10 17.22 1.22
C ILE A 1032 -23.50 17.53 0.63
N PRO A 1033 -23.89 18.82 0.49
CA PRO A 1033 -25.25 19.23 0.08
C PRO A 1033 -25.70 18.79 -1.32
#